data_AF-C5L8W2-F1
#
_entry.id   AF-C5L8W2-F1
#
_cell.length_a   1.000
_cell.length_b   1.000
_cell.length_c   1.000
_cell.angle_alpha   90.00
_cell.angle_beta   90.00
_cell.angle_gamma   90.00
#
_symmetry.space_group_name_H-M   'P 1'
#
loop_
_entity.id
_entity.type
_entity.pdbx_description
1 polymer ?
#
loop_
_entity_poly.entity_id
_entity_poly.type
_entity_poly.pdbx_seq_one_letter_code
_entity_poly.pdbx_strand_id
1 'polypeptide(L)'
;MMSTSDKFLQRGHCTATAVDGMATADGGCIAATSADGTPIDFRLVYIPPRTYGPNGKRAVYKQFQAYPRIVDAERAPSYAPTGPEQKLSVPIGYVDMPEGTTTYGYWEAAYGLMNEAGLCMGESSCSGRLATVPVDENPHGALFWVGELASVALELCSTARGAIETMGRLAEEHGFYGTTEVEEAGEALTVADGDEAWVFHILSDDTGSGAVWAAQKVPKGHATIVPNVFIIRDIDPDDRDNFMFSKNIFDVAKRLGWWDGAGLLDFTRTYSVGEYNHPYYAGRRLWRAFSLWAPSQNFDPKLGVELERPTYPFSVKPDEPITLEKMKSLYRDHMEGTQYDLTNHVTAGGAFRTPNRYAEAEAEDSMEYGAWERAISLFRTQYAYIAVARKGQPGVLHFAIGAPHGSVYVPIVVKPNPTVRSIPALENAWQGEFNEKSLWWAVLSVSNTMDVKWCYMIKDVREAQKEVEDEIDAMMKTKSLDEIEKQTPELCDSLTRRWFKLHYTLLGKYQNGYADWGYSKLGYGPTTEWLKTVGFDKFDATKKQFDEQKERFMKSQSEADSASRDRVRPDHDHCTALAVDCAATIDGGCISGTSADGSPIDFRMVYVPPKTYGPGGKRAVFKQVDDYPRIVDASRAPSYAPTSPEQKESVPIGYIDMPEGTTYGYWDAAYGVMNEAGLSMGEKDEYDTSGALLWVGELSDIAMERCATARCAIETMGGLAEKYGFYGTTSIVEAGEALTIADKSEAWVFHIVADDTGNGAVWVAQKVPKGHATMVPNVFVIREIDPDDSENFLFSKNIFDVARRLGWWDGVGKLDFVNVYSVSEYDHPYYAGRRLWRGLSLFAPSLNLDPKLGVDWDHATYPFSVKPDEPVTVDFLKRLYRDHYEGTPYDLTDHVVAGGPFNTPTRYDGAEAEKSFKHGAWERAISLYRTQYSYFAVAYKDKANIIYFAPGTPHASVYIPIVVKPQQSVTSIPALEYAWQGEFNRSSLWWGVLSVSNVMDLKYRYMIEDVRKAQVAAETEIDMMLATKTDEEIEAAMPEFCSHLTSKWFDLTFTLLGKYQNGYADWGYTKIGYGPSSGWLKRAGYDRFAASKKQFKDLRRRYAKCQNEADEIRRRNRGQAFEAEAVLETE
;
A
#
# COMPACT_ATOMS: atom_id res chain seq x y z
N MET A 1 20.60 -4.06 21.12
CA MET A 1 19.90 -5.36 21.26
C MET A 1 20.06 -6.10 19.93
N MET A 2 21.01 -7.02 19.80
CA MET A 2 21.16 -7.87 18.61
C MET A 2 21.78 -9.20 19.04
N SER A 3 20.94 -10.17 19.41
CA SER A 3 21.33 -11.57 19.58
C SER A 3 20.19 -12.49 19.13
N THR A 4 19.67 -12.24 17.94
CA THR A 4 18.62 -13.05 17.29
C THR A 4 19.06 -13.48 15.89
N SER A 5 20.34 -13.84 15.72
CA SER A 5 20.88 -14.38 14.45
C SER A 5 20.27 -15.74 14.06
N ASP A 6 19.65 -16.45 15.00
CA ASP A 6 19.24 -17.85 14.81
C ASP A 6 17.80 -18.02 14.30
N LYS A 7 17.14 -16.94 13.85
CA LYS A 7 15.73 -16.95 13.40
C LYS A 7 15.50 -16.55 11.95
N PHE A 8 16.54 -16.53 11.12
CA PHE A 8 16.34 -16.46 9.68
C PHE A 8 15.87 -17.82 9.16
N LEU A 9 14.56 -18.03 9.05
CA LEU A 9 14.00 -19.00 8.11
C LEU A 9 14.24 -18.43 6.70
N GLN A 10 15.47 -18.49 6.21
CA GLN A 10 15.83 -18.11 4.84
C GLN A 10 15.34 -19.24 3.92
N ARG A 11 14.27 -18.95 3.16
CA ARG A 11 13.75 -19.83 2.11
C ARG A 11 13.77 -19.12 0.77
N GLY A 12 14.43 -19.73 -0.20
CA GLY A 12 14.57 -19.22 -1.56
C GLY A 12 13.67 -19.99 -2.50
N HIS A 13 12.91 -19.31 -3.33
CA HIS A 13 12.13 -19.95 -4.39
C HIS A 13 12.26 -19.16 -5.67
N CYS A 14 12.75 -19.78 -6.73
CA CYS A 14 12.95 -19.05 -7.99
C CYS A 14 12.18 -19.67 -9.15
N THR A 15 12.22 -18.99 -10.30
CA THR A 15 11.84 -19.52 -11.61
C THR A 15 12.99 -19.24 -12.57
N ALA A 16 13.59 -20.27 -13.18
CA ALA A 16 14.69 -20.12 -14.13
C ALA A 16 14.30 -20.55 -15.54
N THR A 17 14.90 -19.97 -16.58
CA THR A 17 14.64 -20.36 -17.97
C THR A 17 15.93 -20.49 -18.78
N ALA A 18 15.99 -21.50 -19.63
CA ALA A 18 17.07 -21.72 -20.59
C ALA A 18 16.51 -21.70 -22.02
N VAL A 19 17.11 -20.91 -22.90
CA VAL A 19 16.66 -20.77 -24.30
C VAL A 19 17.85 -20.90 -25.24
N ASP A 20 17.75 -21.79 -26.22
CA ASP A 20 18.74 -21.92 -27.29
C ASP A 20 18.65 -20.74 -28.26
N GLY A 21 19.80 -20.29 -28.78
CA GLY A 21 19.86 -19.13 -29.68
C GLY A 21 19.07 -19.26 -30.97
N MET A 22 18.79 -20.48 -31.47
CA MET A 22 17.92 -20.64 -32.65
C MET A 22 16.43 -20.49 -32.31
N ALA A 23 16.07 -20.48 -31.02
CA ALA A 23 14.71 -20.24 -30.56
C ALA A 23 14.44 -18.75 -30.34
N THR A 24 15.48 -17.92 -30.23
CA THR A 24 15.38 -16.48 -29.99
C THR A 24 15.33 -15.68 -31.28
N ALA A 25 14.75 -14.49 -31.23
CA ALA A 25 14.63 -13.60 -32.38
C ALA A 25 15.96 -12.96 -32.81
N ASP A 26 16.95 -12.91 -31.90
CA ASP A 26 18.23 -12.22 -32.09
C ASP A 26 19.45 -13.15 -32.10
N GLY A 27 19.22 -14.47 -32.05
CA GLY A 27 20.27 -15.48 -32.12
C GLY A 27 21.05 -15.72 -30.82
N GLY A 28 20.73 -15.02 -29.73
CA GLY A 28 21.42 -15.18 -28.45
C GLY A 28 20.83 -16.30 -27.60
N CYS A 29 21.68 -17.08 -26.94
CA CYS A 29 21.24 -18.01 -25.91
C CYS A 29 20.89 -17.24 -24.64
N ILE A 30 19.94 -17.76 -23.87
CA ILE A 30 19.44 -17.09 -22.66
C ILE A 30 19.53 -18.02 -21.46
N ALA A 31 20.08 -17.50 -20.37
CA ALA A 31 19.82 -17.95 -19.01
C ALA A 31 19.15 -16.79 -18.26
N ALA A 32 18.03 -17.05 -17.59
CA ALA A 32 17.26 -16.01 -16.91
C ALA A 32 16.63 -16.56 -15.63
N THR A 33 16.31 -15.68 -14.69
CA THR A 33 15.75 -16.06 -13.38
C THR A 33 14.95 -14.93 -12.74
N SER A 34 13.92 -15.30 -11.96
CA SER A 34 13.37 -14.47 -10.88
C SER A 34 13.81 -15.05 -9.53
N ALA A 35 14.50 -14.25 -8.72
CA ALA A 35 14.93 -14.63 -7.38
C ALA A 35 13.89 -14.18 -6.36
N ASP A 36 13.06 -15.12 -5.89
CA ASP A 36 11.98 -14.83 -4.95
C ASP A 36 12.33 -15.37 -3.55
N GLY A 37 12.12 -14.57 -2.51
CA GLY A 37 12.52 -15.01 -1.18
C GLY A 37 12.26 -14.00 -0.08
N THR A 38 12.69 -14.36 1.13
CA THR A 38 12.80 -13.43 2.27
C THR A 38 13.76 -12.26 1.92
N PRO A 39 13.83 -11.20 2.74
CA PRO A 39 14.93 -10.24 2.66
C PRO A 39 16.29 -10.92 2.57
N ILE A 40 17.07 -10.54 1.56
CA ILE A 40 18.45 -11.00 1.36
C ILE A 40 19.35 -9.82 0.96
N ASP A 41 20.66 -10.03 0.90
CA ASP A 41 21.63 -9.14 0.27
C ASP A 41 21.73 -9.47 -1.22
N PHE A 42 20.98 -8.75 -2.05
CA PHE A 42 20.90 -8.91 -3.51
C PHE A 42 21.57 -7.74 -4.26
N ARG A 43 22.50 -7.03 -3.61
CA ARG A 43 23.28 -5.97 -4.24
C ARG A 43 23.93 -6.50 -5.52
N LEU A 44 23.83 -5.74 -6.62
CA LEU A 44 24.51 -6.11 -7.86
C LEU A 44 25.98 -5.66 -7.77
N VAL A 45 26.89 -6.62 -7.62
CA VAL A 45 28.32 -6.38 -7.37
C VAL A 45 29.16 -6.96 -8.50
N TYR A 46 30.14 -6.18 -8.97
CA TYR A 46 31.15 -6.65 -9.90
C TYR A 46 32.32 -7.30 -9.16
N ILE A 47 32.62 -8.55 -9.51
CA ILE A 47 33.77 -9.30 -9.02
C ILE A 47 34.91 -9.15 -10.04
N PRO A 48 36.02 -8.49 -9.69
CA PRO A 48 37.13 -8.30 -10.61
C PRO A 48 37.91 -9.61 -10.86
N PRO A 49 38.54 -9.76 -12.05
CA PRO A 49 39.43 -10.88 -12.31
C PRO A 49 40.64 -10.86 -11.35
N ARG A 50 41.08 -12.03 -10.92
CA ARG A 50 42.24 -12.23 -10.03
C ARG A 50 43.21 -13.22 -10.67
N THR A 51 44.49 -12.94 -10.55
CA THR A 51 45.55 -13.89 -10.92
C THR A 51 46.05 -14.59 -9.65
N TYR A 52 46.01 -15.92 -9.66
CA TYR A 52 46.48 -16.75 -8.54
C TYR A 52 47.95 -17.17 -8.77
N GLY A 53 48.78 -16.95 -7.76
CA GLY A 53 50.18 -17.41 -7.75
C GLY A 53 50.32 -18.89 -7.39
N PRO A 54 51.55 -19.39 -7.23
CA PRO A 54 51.81 -20.76 -6.77
C PRO A 54 51.11 -21.03 -5.43
N ASN A 55 50.42 -22.16 -5.32
CA ASN A 55 49.58 -22.53 -4.16
C ASN A 55 48.44 -21.53 -3.86
N GLY A 56 47.94 -20.84 -4.89
CA GLY A 56 46.80 -19.93 -4.74
C GLY A 56 45.55 -20.65 -4.26
N LYS A 57 44.88 -20.09 -3.26
CA LYS A 57 43.65 -20.64 -2.68
C LYS A 57 42.49 -19.67 -2.82
N ARG A 58 41.35 -20.16 -3.29
CA ARG A 58 40.09 -19.42 -3.38
C ARG A 58 39.24 -19.78 -2.17
N ALA A 59 38.98 -18.81 -1.30
CA ALA A 59 38.13 -18.97 -0.11
C ALA A 59 36.69 -19.32 -0.47
N VAL A 60 36.07 -20.30 0.21
CA VAL A 60 34.66 -20.67 0.05
C VAL A 60 33.88 -20.22 1.27
N TYR A 61 32.82 -19.45 1.06
CA TYR A 61 31.97 -18.91 2.12
C TYR A 61 30.68 -19.70 2.28
N LYS A 62 30.26 -19.86 3.54
CA LYS A 62 28.97 -20.48 3.87
C LYS A 62 27.82 -19.69 3.25
N GLN A 63 26.77 -20.39 2.84
CA GLN A 63 25.49 -19.77 2.52
C GLN A 63 25.00 -18.91 3.70
N PHE A 64 24.98 -17.61 3.50
CA PHE A 64 24.41 -16.63 4.41
C PHE A 64 23.77 -15.53 3.57
N GLN A 65 22.45 -15.39 3.59
CA GLN A 65 21.80 -14.47 2.65
C GLN A 65 21.44 -13.12 3.27
N ALA A 66 21.54 -12.94 4.59
CA ALA A 66 21.21 -11.68 5.25
C ALA A 66 22.27 -10.60 4.97
N TYR A 67 21.87 -9.33 4.99
CA TYR A 67 22.81 -8.22 4.81
C TYR A 67 23.68 -8.01 6.07
N PRO A 68 24.99 -7.83 5.92
CA PRO A 68 25.79 -8.07 4.71
C PRO A 68 26.03 -9.58 4.52
N ARG A 69 25.81 -10.10 3.31
CA ARG A 69 26.00 -11.54 3.04
C ARG A 69 27.46 -11.94 3.17
N ILE A 70 28.33 -11.09 2.67
CA ILE A 70 29.78 -11.28 2.66
C ILE A 70 30.45 -9.95 2.97
N VAL A 71 31.53 -10.04 3.73
CA VAL A 71 32.39 -8.92 4.11
C VAL A 71 33.83 -9.34 3.81
N ASP A 72 34.26 -9.06 2.59
CA ASP A 72 35.57 -9.41 2.07
C ASP A 72 36.00 -8.41 0.98
N ALA A 73 36.88 -7.47 1.36
CA ALA A 73 37.42 -6.49 0.43
C ALA A 73 38.32 -7.13 -0.66
N GLU A 74 38.86 -8.33 -0.43
CA GLU A 74 39.61 -9.05 -1.46
C GLU A 74 38.70 -9.67 -2.53
N ARG A 75 37.46 -10.02 -2.17
CA ARG A 75 36.45 -10.51 -3.11
C ARG A 75 35.99 -9.39 -4.05
N ALA A 76 35.58 -8.25 -3.50
CA ALA A 76 35.25 -7.06 -4.25
C ALA A 76 35.29 -5.80 -3.36
N PRO A 77 35.61 -4.61 -3.92
CA PRO A 77 35.55 -3.35 -3.17
C PRO A 77 34.19 -3.09 -2.52
N SER A 78 33.08 -3.45 -3.18
CA SER A 78 31.71 -3.27 -2.65
C SER A 78 31.37 -4.19 -1.45
N TYR A 79 32.23 -5.16 -1.14
CA TYR A 79 32.14 -6.01 0.05
C TYR A 79 33.13 -5.62 1.15
N ALA A 80 33.81 -4.48 1.00
CA ALA A 80 34.59 -3.94 2.10
C ALA A 80 33.70 -3.62 3.32
N PRO A 81 34.21 -3.76 4.55
CA PRO A 81 33.51 -3.32 5.75
C PRO A 81 33.13 -1.83 5.65
N THR A 82 31.87 -1.49 5.94
CA THR A 82 31.34 -0.12 5.93
C THR A 82 31.52 0.59 7.27
N GLY A 83 31.86 -0.13 8.35
CA GLY A 83 32.06 0.40 9.69
C GLY A 83 32.85 -0.54 10.60
N PRO A 84 33.38 -0.06 11.74
CA PRO A 84 34.23 -0.84 12.64
C PRO A 84 33.51 -2.03 13.31
N GLU A 85 32.18 -1.99 13.38
CA GLU A 85 31.33 -3.06 13.92
C GLU A 85 31.13 -4.24 12.97
N GLN A 86 31.36 -4.06 11.66
CA GLN A 86 31.15 -5.09 10.66
C GLN A 86 32.37 -6.03 10.60
N LYS A 87 32.16 -7.29 10.99
CA LYS A 87 33.22 -8.32 11.00
C LYS A 87 33.44 -8.90 9.61
N LEU A 88 34.69 -9.24 9.30
CA LEU A 88 35.03 -10.00 8.09
C LEU A 88 34.34 -11.36 8.10
N SER A 89 33.89 -11.80 6.92
CA SER A 89 33.34 -13.13 6.73
C SER A 89 34.44 -14.18 6.91
N VAL A 90 34.10 -15.30 7.55
CA VAL A 90 35.03 -16.42 7.78
C VAL A 90 34.76 -17.48 6.71
N PRO A 91 35.76 -17.87 5.89
CA PRO A 91 35.62 -18.98 4.96
C PRO A 91 35.41 -20.31 5.69
N ILE A 92 34.59 -21.19 5.13
CA ILE A 92 34.40 -22.57 5.63
C ILE A 92 35.35 -23.58 4.96
N GLY A 93 36.07 -23.15 3.94
CA GLY A 93 37.14 -23.92 3.31
C GLY A 93 37.75 -23.18 2.13
N TYR A 94 38.56 -23.89 1.35
CA TYR A 94 39.31 -23.34 0.22
C TYR A 94 39.37 -24.34 -0.93
N VAL A 95 39.40 -23.83 -2.15
CA VAL A 95 39.73 -24.61 -3.34
C VAL A 95 41.06 -24.14 -3.91
N ASP A 96 41.89 -25.11 -4.29
CA ASP A 96 43.17 -24.84 -4.92
C ASP A 96 42.94 -24.31 -6.35
N MET A 97 43.53 -23.15 -6.64
CA MET A 97 43.48 -22.53 -7.95
C MET A 97 44.74 -22.91 -8.73
N PRO A 98 44.63 -23.33 -10.00
CA PRO A 98 45.80 -23.69 -10.77
C PRO A 98 46.77 -22.51 -10.88
N GLU A 99 48.07 -22.76 -10.73
CA GLU A 99 49.10 -21.72 -10.77
C GLU A 99 49.04 -20.94 -12.10
N GLY A 100 49.08 -19.61 -12.02
CA GLY A 100 49.03 -18.74 -13.20
C GLY A 100 47.63 -18.58 -13.79
N THR A 101 46.59 -19.12 -13.15
CA THR A 101 45.19 -18.89 -13.55
C THR A 101 44.84 -17.44 -13.31
N THR A 102 44.48 -16.75 -14.40
CA THR A 102 43.76 -15.48 -14.34
C THR A 102 42.29 -15.79 -14.51
N THR A 103 41.48 -15.49 -13.49
CA THR A 103 40.04 -15.71 -13.54
C THR A 103 39.35 -14.67 -14.42
N TYR A 104 38.14 -14.97 -14.84
CA TYR A 104 37.25 -14.01 -15.48
C TYR A 104 36.64 -13.06 -14.45
N GLY A 105 36.42 -11.80 -14.84
CA GLY A 105 35.52 -10.89 -14.13
C GLY A 105 34.06 -11.22 -14.39
N TYR A 106 33.19 -11.01 -13.39
CA TYR A 106 31.75 -11.31 -13.52
C TYR A 106 30.90 -10.42 -12.62
N TRP A 107 29.60 -10.39 -12.89
CA TRP A 107 28.60 -9.76 -12.02
C TRP A 107 27.88 -10.81 -11.20
N GLU A 108 27.66 -10.52 -9.92
CA GLU A 108 26.84 -11.32 -9.02
C GLU A 108 25.77 -10.46 -8.33
N ALA A 109 24.64 -11.09 -8.02
CA ALA A 109 23.68 -10.60 -7.02
C ALA A 109 23.66 -11.63 -5.89
N ALA A 110 22.51 -12.19 -5.50
CA ALA A 110 22.48 -13.32 -4.56
C ALA A 110 23.16 -14.60 -5.11
N TYR A 111 23.43 -14.65 -6.41
CA TYR A 111 24.22 -15.69 -7.08
C TYR A 111 25.06 -15.07 -8.21
N GLY A 112 26.05 -15.80 -8.70
CA GLY A 112 26.79 -15.42 -9.91
C GLY A 112 25.88 -15.40 -11.14
N LEU A 113 25.93 -14.32 -11.92
CA LEU A 113 24.98 -14.07 -13.02
C LEU A 113 25.61 -14.31 -14.39
N MET A 114 26.70 -13.60 -14.68
CA MET A 114 27.34 -13.63 -16.01
C MET A 114 28.79 -13.14 -15.93
N ASN A 115 29.68 -13.83 -16.63
CA ASN A 115 31.08 -13.42 -16.74
C ASN A 115 31.42 -12.74 -18.07
N GLU A 116 32.60 -12.13 -18.13
CA GLU A 116 33.11 -11.40 -19.29
C GLU A 116 33.37 -12.26 -20.54
N ALA A 117 33.37 -13.60 -20.40
CA ALA A 117 33.49 -14.54 -21.52
C ALA A 117 32.15 -14.85 -22.19
N GLY A 118 31.03 -14.39 -21.62
CA GLY A 118 29.70 -14.66 -22.15
C GLY A 118 29.01 -15.89 -21.53
N LEU A 119 29.60 -16.51 -20.50
CA LEU A 119 28.94 -17.57 -19.74
C LEU A 119 27.95 -16.94 -18.75
N CYS A 120 26.68 -17.33 -18.84
CA CYS A 120 25.62 -16.87 -17.96
C CYS A 120 24.89 -18.03 -17.28
N MET A 121 24.34 -17.73 -16.10
CA MET A 121 23.64 -18.69 -15.26
C MET A 121 22.30 -18.11 -14.81
N GLY A 122 21.34 -18.99 -14.57
CA GLY A 122 20.07 -18.76 -13.86
C GLY A 122 19.88 -19.89 -12.85
N GLU A 123 19.12 -19.68 -11.80
CA GLU A 123 19.04 -20.58 -10.65
C GLU A 123 17.57 -20.84 -10.23
N SER A 124 17.28 -22.08 -9.85
CA SER A 124 16.03 -22.47 -9.20
C SER A 124 16.21 -23.53 -8.12
N SER A 125 15.86 -23.15 -6.89
CA SER A 125 15.86 -24.04 -5.73
C SER A 125 14.81 -25.13 -5.88
N CYS A 126 15.25 -26.37 -5.74
CA CYS A 126 14.50 -27.56 -6.10
C CYS A 126 14.44 -28.56 -4.95
N SER A 127 13.37 -29.35 -4.91
CA SER A 127 13.26 -30.41 -3.93
C SER A 127 14.22 -31.57 -4.25
N GLY A 128 14.95 -32.03 -3.23
CA GLY A 128 15.95 -33.10 -3.30
C GLY A 128 15.72 -34.15 -2.21
N ARG A 129 15.87 -35.43 -2.53
CA ARG A 129 15.67 -36.55 -1.58
C ARG A 129 16.87 -36.83 -0.68
N LEU A 130 17.99 -36.16 -0.93
CA LEU A 130 19.22 -36.23 -0.14
C LEU A 130 19.58 -34.81 0.29
N ALA A 131 19.99 -34.68 1.55
CA ALA A 131 20.37 -33.42 2.15
C ALA A 131 21.55 -33.65 3.11
N THR A 132 22.48 -32.70 3.13
CA THR A 132 23.62 -32.68 4.05
C THR A 132 23.77 -31.30 4.67
N VAL A 133 24.78 -31.12 5.52
CA VAL A 133 25.11 -29.84 6.15
C VAL A 133 26.49 -29.36 5.69
N PRO A 134 26.81 -28.07 5.88
CA PRO A 134 28.14 -27.51 5.64
C PRO A 134 29.26 -28.20 6.43
N VAL A 135 30.49 -28.17 5.90
CA VAL A 135 31.71 -28.72 6.55
C VAL A 135 32.04 -28.11 7.91
N ASP A 136 31.65 -26.86 8.17
CA ASP A 136 31.86 -26.20 9.47
C ASP A 136 30.86 -26.65 10.54
N GLU A 137 29.76 -27.31 10.15
CA GLU A 137 28.80 -27.93 11.07
C GLU A 137 29.04 -29.43 11.27
N ASN A 138 29.64 -30.08 10.28
CA ASN A 138 30.01 -31.48 10.32
C ASN A 138 31.27 -31.69 9.47
N PRO A 139 32.38 -32.26 9.99
CA PRO A 139 33.58 -32.53 9.20
C PRO A 139 33.35 -33.42 7.96
N HIS A 140 32.29 -34.23 7.95
CA HIS A 140 31.84 -35.02 6.79
C HIS A 140 30.70 -34.35 5.99
N GLY A 141 30.48 -33.06 6.22
CA GLY A 141 29.56 -32.23 5.45
C GLY A 141 30.14 -31.85 4.09
N ALA A 142 29.47 -30.93 3.42
CA ALA A 142 29.85 -30.45 2.10
C ALA A 142 30.42 -29.02 2.14
N LEU A 143 31.35 -28.72 1.24
CA LEU A 143 31.97 -27.41 1.13
C LEU A 143 31.12 -26.43 0.32
N PHE A 144 30.43 -26.91 -0.71
CA PHE A 144 29.75 -26.04 -1.67
C PHE A 144 28.25 -26.00 -1.48
N TRP A 145 27.70 -24.79 -1.49
CA TRP A 145 26.33 -24.52 -1.91
C TRP A 145 26.35 -23.94 -3.33
N VAL A 146 25.17 -23.85 -3.98
CA VAL A 146 25.08 -23.50 -5.41
C VAL A 146 25.70 -22.15 -5.76
N GLY A 147 25.60 -21.14 -4.91
CA GLY A 147 26.12 -19.80 -5.19
C GLY A 147 27.64 -19.78 -5.34
N GLU A 148 28.37 -20.39 -4.41
CA GLU A 148 29.83 -20.46 -4.49
C GLU A 148 30.32 -21.40 -5.59
N LEU A 149 29.57 -22.47 -5.86
CA LEU A 149 29.86 -23.39 -6.96
C LEU A 149 29.75 -22.69 -8.32
N ALA A 150 28.67 -21.92 -8.53
CA ALA A 150 28.45 -21.08 -9.69
C ALA A 150 29.53 -19.99 -9.82
N SER A 151 29.89 -19.31 -8.73
CA SER A 151 30.97 -18.31 -8.72
C SER A 151 32.30 -18.88 -9.18
N VAL A 152 32.73 -20.05 -8.69
CA VAL A 152 33.99 -20.67 -9.13
C VAL A 152 33.94 -21.05 -10.61
N ALA A 153 32.80 -21.52 -11.11
CA ALA A 153 32.64 -21.82 -12.53
C ALA A 153 32.66 -20.54 -13.40
N LEU A 154 32.05 -19.44 -12.96
CA LEU A 154 32.16 -18.14 -13.64
C LEU A 154 33.58 -17.58 -13.61
N GLU A 155 34.35 -17.84 -12.56
CA GLU A 155 35.76 -17.46 -12.44
C GLU A 155 36.65 -18.23 -13.43
N LEU A 156 36.34 -19.51 -13.71
CA LEU A 156 37.24 -20.43 -14.42
C LEU A 156 36.83 -20.75 -15.86
N CYS A 157 35.57 -20.60 -16.22
CA CYS A 157 35.03 -21.17 -17.47
C CYS A 157 34.50 -20.11 -18.43
N SER A 158 34.57 -20.42 -19.73
CA SER A 158 34.02 -19.59 -20.82
C SER A 158 32.91 -20.28 -21.61
N THR A 159 32.59 -21.55 -21.27
CA THR A 159 31.57 -22.35 -21.94
C THR A 159 30.65 -23.02 -20.91
N ALA A 160 29.39 -23.26 -21.30
CA ALA A 160 28.37 -23.88 -20.47
C ALA A 160 28.77 -25.30 -20.09
N ARG A 161 29.26 -26.10 -21.04
CA ARG A 161 29.79 -27.45 -20.76
C ARG A 161 30.96 -27.42 -19.79
N GLY A 162 31.95 -26.54 -20.00
CA GLY A 162 33.10 -26.43 -19.09
C GLY A 162 32.69 -26.02 -17.67
N ALA A 163 31.68 -25.15 -17.55
CA ALA A 163 31.10 -24.76 -16.27
C ALA A 163 30.44 -25.95 -15.56
N ILE A 164 29.61 -26.73 -16.28
CA ILE A 164 28.94 -27.92 -15.73
C ILE A 164 29.96 -28.97 -15.28
N GLU A 165 31.01 -29.24 -16.06
CA GLU A 165 32.09 -30.17 -15.68
C GLU A 165 32.83 -29.70 -14.43
N THR A 166 33.12 -28.39 -14.35
CA THR A 166 33.82 -27.79 -13.20
C THR A 166 32.97 -27.86 -11.94
N MET A 167 31.70 -27.43 -12.01
CA MET A 167 30.76 -27.51 -10.89
C MET A 167 30.55 -28.96 -10.45
N GLY A 168 30.30 -29.86 -11.41
CA GLY A 168 30.08 -31.26 -11.13
C GLY A 168 31.28 -31.94 -10.46
N ARG A 169 32.49 -31.71 -10.97
CA ARG A 169 33.73 -32.24 -10.39
C ARG A 169 33.97 -31.71 -8.97
N LEU A 170 33.85 -30.40 -8.76
CA LEU A 170 34.06 -29.80 -7.44
C LEU A 170 33.03 -30.30 -6.41
N ALA A 171 31.78 -30.48 -6.84
CA ALA A 171 30.74 -31.04 -5.98
C ALA A 171 30.95 -32.53 -5.68
N GLU A 172 31.48 -33.32 -6.62
CA GLU A 172 31.89 -34.71 -6.36
C GLU A 172 33.07 -34.80 -5.38
N GLU A 173 34.04 -33.89 -5.49
CA GLU A 173 35.28 -33.89 -4.69
C GLU A 173 35.09 -33.30 -3.27
N HIS A 174 34.29 -32.25 -3.15
CA HIS A 174 34.17 -31.46 -1.92
C HIS A 174 32.75 -31.43 -1.35
N GLY A 175 31.81 -32.12 -1.99
CA GLY A 175 30.42 -32.21 -1.57
C GLY A 175 29.58 -31.00 -1.97
N PHE A 176 28.27 -31.23 -2.02
CA PHE A 176 27.26 -30.19 -2.21
C PHE A 176 26.21 -30.22 -1.09
N TYR A 177 25.81 -29.05 -0.59
CA TYR A 177 24.69 -28.89 0.33
C TYR A 177 23.69 -27.84 -0.17
N GLY A 178 22.40 -28.17 -0.02
CA GLY A 178 21.30 -27.21 0.05
C GLY A 178 20.82 -27.08 1.50
N THR A 179 19.53 -26.86 1.70
CA THR A 179 18.93 -26.91 3.05
C THR A 179 18.81 -28.35 3.57
N THR A 180 18.60 -28.52 4.88
CA THR A 180 18.37 -29.84 5.49
C THR A 180 16.95 -30.38 5.24
N GLU A 181 16.06 -29.50 4.79
CA GLU A 181 14.68 -29.72 4.43
C GLU A 181 14.60 -30.14 2.96
N VAL A 182 13.94 -31.26 2.69
CA VAL A 182 13.92 -31.86 1.34
C VAL A 182 13.22 -31.00 0.28
N GLU A 183 12.56 -29.90 0.65
CA GLU A 183 11.98 -28.93 -0.29
C GLU A 183 13.01 -28.06 -1.01
N GLU A 184 14.15 -27.79 -0.39
CA GLU A 184 15.23 -26.94 -0.92
C GLU A 184 16.61 -27.61 -0.71
N ALA A 185 16.64 -28.94 -0.67
CA ALA A 185 17.88 -29.71 -0.51
C ALA A 185 18.66 -29.87 -1.83
N GLY A 186 17.99 -29.63 -2.96
CA GLY A 186 18.58 -29.68 -4.30
C GLY A 186 18.51 -28.33 -5.00
N GLU A 187 19.31 -28.18 -6.05
CA GLU A 187 19.41 -26.94 -6.80
C GLU A 187 19.43 -27.21 -8.30
N ALA A 188 18.88 -26.27 -9.07
CA ALA A 188 18.91 -26.31 -10.53
C ALA A 188 19.54 -25.03 -11.08
N LEU A 189 20.44 -25.19 -12.05
CA LEU A 189 21.02 -24.08 -12.80
C LEU A 189 20.65 -24.18 -14.28
N THR A 190 20.16 -23.08 -14.85
CA THR A 190 20.16 -22.89 -16.30
C THR A 190 21.49 -22.27 -16.69
N VAL A 191 22.26 -22.93 -17.54
CA VAL A 191 23.61 -22.49 -17.92
C VAL A 191 23.63 -22.25 -19.42
N ALA A 192 24.05 -21.06 -19.85
CA ALA A 192 24.14 -20.73 -21.26
C ALA A 192 25.44 -20.01 -21.60
N ASP A 193 25.91 -20.19 -22.83
CA ASP A 193 26.99 -19.42 -23.42
C ASP A 193 26.58 -18.97 -24.83
N GLY A 194 27.52 -18.44 -25.62
CA GLY A 194 27.21 -17.97 -26.97
C GLY A 194 26.77 -19.05 -27.97
N ASP A 195 26.87 -20.35 -27.63
CA ASP A 195 26.64 -21.48 -28.53
C ASP A 195 25.52 -22.43 -28.07
N GLU A 196 25.34 -22.62 -26.77
CA GLU A 196 24.41 -23.61 -26.22
C GLU A 196 23.79 -23.20 -24.88
N ALA A 197 22.66 -23.84 -24.55
CA ALA A 197 21.97 -23.69 -23.27
C ALA A 197 21.70 -25.07 -22.65
N TRP A 198 21.78 -25.16 -21.34
CA TRP A 198 21.70 -26.39 -20.55
C TRP A 198 20.87 -26.19 -19.28
N VAL A 199 20.33 -27.29 -18.75
CA VAL A 199 19.80 -27.38 -17.39
C VAL A 199 20.68 -28.35 -16.61
N PHE A 200 21.12 -27.95 -15.41
CA PHE A 200 21.96 -28.73 -14.49
C PHE A 200 21.25 -28.89 -13.16
N HIS A 201 20.99 -30.13 -12.73
CA HIS A 201 20.43 -30.47 -11.42
C HIS A 201 21.49 -31.06 -10.51
N ILE A 202 21.46 -30.67 -9.24
CA ILE A 202 22.43 -31.13 -8.24
C ILE A 202 21.76 -31.29 -6.86
N LEU A 203 22.22 -32.30 -6.11
CA LEU A 203 21.93 -32.51 -4.69
C LEU A 203 23.10 -33.25 -4.04
N SER A 204 23.11 -33.36 -2.71
CA SER A 204 24.13 -34.14 -2.01
C SER A 204 24.04 -35.62 -2.37
N ASP A 205 25.12 -36.38 -2.22
CA ASP A 205 25.05 -37.85 -2.29
C ASP A 205 24.65 -38.49 -0.94
N ASP A 206 24.59 -39.82 -0.90
CA ASP A 206 24.24 -40.60 0.30
C ASP A 206 25.34 -40.61 1.37
N THR A 207 26.54 -40.11 1.07
CA THR A 207 27.65 -39.97 2.04
C THR A 207 27.61 -38.62 2.75
N GLY A 208 27.02 -37.61 2.11
CA GLY A 208 26.94 -36.24 2.63
C GLY A 208 28.17 -35.38 2.36
N SER A 209 29.27 -35.99 1.91
CA SER A 209 30.53 -35.32 1.52
C SER A 209 30.75 -35.29 0.00
N GLY A 210 29.86 -35.88 -0.79
CA GLY A 210 29.86 -35.83 -2.25
C GLY A 210 28.56 -35.23 -2.80
N ALA A 211 28.36 -35.38 -4.11
CA ALA A 211 27.16 -34.90 -4.79
C ALA A 211 26.67 -35.90 -5.85
N VAL A 212 25.39 -35.81 -6.18
CA VAL A 212 24.79 -36.42 -7.36
C VAL A 212 24.29 -35.30 -8.26
N TRP A 213 24.59 -35.37 -9.56
CA TRP A 213 24.14 -34.35 -10.50
C TRP A 213 23.90 -34.91 -11.90
N ALA A 214 23.07 -34.21 -12.66
CA ALA A 214 22.82 -34.46 -14.07
C ALA A 214 22.55 -33.15 -14.81
N ALA A 215 22.97 -33.07 -16.06
CA ALA A 215 22.68 -31.97 -16.96
C ALA A 215 22.13 -32.46 -18.28
N GLN A 216 21.17 -31.72 -18.83
CA GLN A 216 20.58 -31.98 -20.13
C GLN A 216 20.64 -30.72 -21.01
N LYS A 217 21.11 -30.89 -22.24
CA LYS A 217 21.19 -29.82 -23.24
C LYS A 217 19.80 -29.42 -23.71
N VAL A 218 19.53 -28.12 -23.79
CA VAL A 218 18.34 -27.61 -24.47
C VAL A 218 18.52 -27.84 -25.97
N PRO A 219 17.63 -28.58 -26.65
CA PRO A 219 17.75 -28.84 -28.07
C PRO A 219 17.80 -27.54 -28.88
N LYS A 220 18.44 -27.58 -30.04
CA LYS A 220 18.49 -26.44 -30.96
C LYS A 220 17.08 -25.96 -31.32
N GLY A 221 16.84 -24.66 -31.18
CA GLY A 221 15.53 -24.05 -31.45
C GLY A 221 14.49 -24.30 -30.37
N HIS A 222 14.86 -24.84 -29.20
CA HIS A 222 13.95 -25.06 -28.09
C HIS A 222 14.18 -24.08 -26.93
N ALA A 223 13.17 -24.01 -26.05
CA ALA A 223 13.19 -23.29 -24.79
C ALA A 223 12.66 -24.16 -23.66
N THR A 224 13.14 -23.93 -22.44
CA THR A 224 12.64 -24.59 -21.23
C THR A 224 12.61 -23.65 -20.02
N ILE A 225 11.90 -24.08 -18.99
CA ILE A 225 11.72 -23.40 -17.71
C ILE A 225 11.91 -24.44 -16.60
N VAL A 226 12.69 -24.08 -15.59
CA VAL A 226 12.88 -24.85 -14.36
C VAL A 226 12.20 -24.08 -13.23
N PRO A 227 10.98 -24.47 -12.83
CA PRO A 227 10.41 -24.02 -11.56
C PRO A 227 11.07 -24.82 -10.41
N ASN A 228 10.53 -24.72 -9.20
CA ASN A 228 11.08 -25.34 -7.98
C ASN A 228 10.97 -26.89 -7.93
N VAL A 229 11.27 -27.58 -9.03
CA VAL A 229 11.30 -29.04 -9.13
C VAL A 229 12.22 -29.45 -10.28
N PHE A 230 12.96 -30.54 -10.10
CA PHE A 230 13.77 -31.11 -11.16
C PHE A 230 12.91 -31.54 -12.35
N ILE A 231 13.35 -31.23 -13.57
CA ILE A 231 12.67 -31.55 -14.84
C ILE A 231 13.41 -32.54 -15.77
N ILE A 232 14.62 -32.97 -15.42
CA ILE A 232 15.41 -33.93 -16.22
C ILE A 232 14.86 -35.31 -15.90
N ARG A 233 14.37 -36.02 -16.92
CA ARG A 233 13.77 -37.34 -16.77
C ARG A 233 14.80 -38.41 -17.10
N ASP A 234 14.55 -39.20 -18.13
CA ASP A 234 15.42 -40.32 -18.53
C ASP A 234 16.81 -39.82 -18.94
N ILE A 235 17.84 -40.35 -18.27
CA ILE A 235 19.23 -40.14 -18.62
C ILE A 235 19.69 -41.28 -19.52
N ASP A 236 20.04 -40.93 -20.76
CA ASP A 236 20.72 -41.83 -21.68
C ASP A 236 22.24 -41.77 -21.44
N PRO A 237 22.87 -42.82 -20.90
CA PRO A 237 24.31 -42.82 -20.62
C PRO A 237 25.19 -42.88 -21.87
N ASP A 238 24.61 -43.21 -23.03
CA ASP A 238 25.31 -43.30 -24.31
C ASP A 238 25.23 -41.97 -25.11
N ASP A 239 24.25 -41.11 -24.83
CA ASP A 239 24.11 -39.78 -25.43
C ASP A 239 24.89 -38.70 -24.66
N ARG A 240 26.21 -38.74 -24.80
CA ARG A 240 27.14 -37.78 -24.17
C ARG A 240 27.09 -36.37 -24.77
N ASP A 241 26.43 -36.20 -25.91
CA ASP A 241 26.25 -34.89 -26.54
C ASP A 241 25.15 -34.10 -25.85
N ASN A 242 24.07 -34.77 -25.41
CA ASN A 242 22.94 -34.14 -24.74
C ASN A 242 22.91 -34.35 -23.23
N PHE A 243 23.66 -35.30 -22.67
CA PHE A 243 23.69 -35.58 -21.23
C PHE A 243 25.10 -35.55 -20.62
N MET A 244 25.18 -35.02 -19.41
CA MET A 244 26.34 -35.06 -18.51
C MET A 244 25.85 -35.41 -17.11
N PHE A 245 26.59 -36.21 -16.34
CA PHE A 245 26.14 -36.63 -15.01
C PHE A 245 27.30 -37.11 -14.14
N SER A 246 27.06 -37.14 -12.82
CA SER A 246 28.02 -37.61 -11.84
C SER A 246 28.32 -39.11 -12.00
N LYS A 247 29.56 -39.52 -11.71
CA LYS A 247 30.00 -40.91 -11.87
C LYS A 247 29.24 -41.87 -10.95
N ASN A 248 28.82 -41.38 -9.79
CA ASN A 248 28.14 -42.14 -8.74
C ASN A 248 26.62 -42.24 -8.92
N ILE A 249 26.01 -41.55 -9.89
CA ILE A 249 24.54 -41.44 -10.01
C ILE A 249 23.82 -42.79 -10.00
N PHE A 250 24.24 -43.72 -10.86
CA PHE A 250 23.61 -45.04 -10.96
C PHE A 250 23.84 -45.90 -9.72
N ASP A 251 25.01 -45.77 -9.08
CA ASP A 251 25.40 -46.57 -7.93
C ASP A 251 24.67 -46.10 -6.66
N VAL A 252 24.55 -44.79 -6.46
CA VAL A 252 23.77 -44.20 -5.37
C VAL A 252 22.31 -44.66 -5.47
N ALA A 253 21.70 -44.54 -6.67
CA ALA A 253 20.32 -44.96 -6.89
C ALA A 253 20.09 -46.45 -6.59
N LYS A 254 21.02 -47.32 -7.00
CA LYS A 254 20.97 -48.76 -6.72
C LYS A 254 21.16 -49.08 -5.24
N ARG A 255 22.16 -48.48 -4.59
CA ARG A 255 22.45 -48.72 -3.16
C ARG A 255 21.28 -48.33 -2.26
N LEU A 256 20.60 -47.24 -2.59
CA LEU A 256 19.41 -46.77 -1.87
C LEU A 256 18.13 -47.51 -2.26
N GLY A 257 18.19 -48.41 -3.26
CA GLY A 257 17.04 -49.15 -3.76
C GLY A 257 16.00 -48.28 -4.48
N TRP A 258 16.41 -47.11 -4.99
CA TRP A 258 15.55 -46.19 -5.74
C TRP A 258 15.48 -46.51 -7.23
N TRP A 259 16.46 -47.26 -7.74
CA TRP A 259 16.49 -47.80 -9.09
C TRP A 259 16.98 -49.25 -9.07
N ASP A 260 16.29 -50.14 -9.77
CA ASP A 260 16.58 -51.58 -9.81
C ASP A 260 17.65 -51.95 -10.85
N GLY A 261 18.13 -50.98 -11.62
CA GLY A 261 19.08 -51.19 -12.71
C GLY A 261 18.44 -51.50 -14.07
N ALA A 262 17.11 -51.55 -14.16
CA ALA A 262 16.40 -51.78 -15.41
C ALA A 262 15.95 -50.46 -16.07
N GLY A 263 16.04 -50.40 -17.40
CA GLY A 263 15.69 -49.21 -18.18
C GLY A 263 16.66 -48.04 -17.99
N LEU A 264 16.26 -46.86 -18.45
CA LEU A 264 17.00 -45.61 -18.18
C LEU A 264 16.68 -45.12 -16.76
N LEU A 265 17.62 -44.40 -16.15
CA LEU A 265 17.40 -43.76 -14.86
C LEU A 265 16.64 -42.45 -15.09
N ASP A 266 15.45 -42.33 -14.50
CA ASP A 266 14.67 -41.09 -14.47
C ASP A 266 15.14 -40.22 -13.29
N PHE A 267 15.85 -39.13 -13.55
CA PHE A 267 16.50 -38.33 -12.51
C PHE A 267 15.48 -37.69 -11.56
N THR A 268 14.47 -37.00 -12.09
CA THR A 268 13.41 -36.39 -11.28
C THR A 268 12.71 -37.43 -10.42
N ARG A 269 12.31 -38.58 -10.98
CA ARG A 269 11.64 -39.65 -10.22
C ARG A 269 12.53 -40.18 -9.09
N THR A 270 13.82 -40.33 -9.37
CA THR A 270 14.79 -40.96 -8.46
C THR A 270 15.17 -40.03 -7.31
N TYR A 271 15.47 -38.75 -7.62
CA TYR A 271 16.14 -37.82 -6.72
C TYR A 271 15.31 -36.62 -6.27
N SER A 272 14.15 -36.34 -6.86
CA SER A 272 13.29 -35.24 -6.44
C SER A 272 12.19 -35.69 -5.47
N VAL A 273 11.72 -34.76 -4.63
CA VAL A 273 10.45 -34.93 -3.89
C VAL A 273 9.26 -34.62 -4.79
N GLY A 274 9.47 -34.01 -5.96
CA GLY A 274 8.42 -33.48 -6.81
C GLY A 274 7.83 -32.22 -6.21
N GLU A 275 6.54 -31.96 -6.47
CA GLU A 275 5.83 -30.88 -5.80
C GLU A 275 5.75 -31.13 -4.29
N TYR A 276 6.10 -30.11 -3.50
CA TYR A 276 6.27 -30.20 -2.03
C TYR A 276 5.36 -29.25 -1.24
N ASN A 277 5.05 -28.06 -1.78
CA ASN A 277 4.18 -27.09 -1.11
C ASN A 277 2.71 -27.47 -1.31
N HIS A 278 2.20 -27.35 -2.54
CA HIS A 278 0.89 -27.86 -2.90
C HIS A 278 0.91 -28.39 -4.34
N PRO A 279 -0.08 -29.21 -4.74
CA PRO A 279 -0.25 -29.59 -6.13
C PRO A 279 -0.31 -28.34 -7.01
N TYR A 280 0.33 -28.36 -8.18
CA TYR A 280 0.46 -27.27 -9.15
C TYR A 280 1.41 -26.11 -8.80
N TYR A 281 2.05 -26.11 -7.63
CA TYR A 281 3.00 -25.05 -7.20
C TYR A 281 4.12 -24.79 -8.22
N ALA A 282 4.64 -25.84 -8.84
CA ALA A 282 5.67 -25.77 -9.87
C ALA A 282 5.08 -26.04 -11.27
N GLY A 283 4.23 -27.08 -11.39
CA GLY A 283 3.73 -27.53 -12.68
C GLY A 283 2.89 -26.50 -13.44
N ARG A 284 2.22 -25.57 -12.76
CA ARG A 284 1.45 -24.53 -13.45
C ARG A 284 2.35 -23.44 -14.07
N ARG A 285 3.50 -23.13 -13.48
CA ARG A 285 4.50 -22.24 -14.10
C ARG A 285 5.18 -22.88 -15.30
N LEU A 286 5.51 -24.18 -15.19
CA LEU A 286 6.03 -24.98 -16.30
C LEU A 286 5.07 -24.97 -17.49
N TRP A 287 3.79 -25.28 -17.24
CA TRP A 287 2.73 -25.17 -18.24
C TRP A 287 2.62 -23.76 -18.81
N ARG A 288 2.66 -22.73 -17.96
CA ARG A 288 2.42 -21.36 -18.39
C ARG A 288 3.44 -20.90 -19.42
N ALA A 289 4.74 -21.12 -19.19
CA ALA A 289 5.77 -20.78 -20.16
C ALA A 289 5.55 -21.50 -21.50
N PHE A 290 5.25 -22.80 -21.47
CA PHE A 290 4.99 -23.58 -22.68
C PHE A 290 3.72 -23.12 -23.40
N SER A 291 2.68 -22.74 -22.68
CA SER A 291 1.44 -22.21 -23.27
C SER A 291 1.66 -20.85 -23.96
N LEU A 292 2.64 -20.06 -23.51
CA LEU A 292 2.99 -18.77 -24.10
C LEU A 292 3.95 -18.92 -25.30
N TRP A 293 4.88 -19.87 -25.25
CA TRP A 293 5.86 -20.08 -26.31
C TRP A 293 5.37 -21.00 -27.42
N ALA A 294 4.60 -22.03 -27.09
CA ALA A 294 4.10 -23.05 -28.01
C ALA A 294 2.59 -23.30 -27.84
N PRO A 295 1.73 -22.26 -27.98
CA PRO A 295 0.28 -22.40 -27.83
C PRO A 295 -0.32 -23.48 -28.75
N SER A 296 0.28 -23.74 -29.92
CA SER A 296 -0.15 -24.79 -30.86
C SER A 296 -0.18 -26.20 -30.25
N GLN A 297 0.63 -26.45 -29.21
CA GLN A 297 0.71 -27.76 -28.55
C GLN A 297 -0.47 -28.02 -27.60
N ASN A 298 -1.16 -26.95 -27.14
CA ASN A 298 -2.35 -27.03 -26.30
C ASN A 298 -2.20 -27.98 -25.09
N PHE A 299 -1.11 -27.82 -24.33
CA PHE A 299 -0.83 -28.64 -23.13
C PHE A 299 -1.95 -28.50 -22.08
N ASP A 300 -2.32 -29.62 -21.45
CA ASP A 300 -3.33 -29.62 -20.37
C ASP A 300 -2.75 -28.98 -19.09
N PRO A 301 -3.31 -27.87 -18.58
CA PRO A 301 -2.82 -27.21 -17.36
C PRO A 301 -2.97 -28.05 -16.08
N LYS A 302 -3.71 -29.16 -16.12
CA LYS A 302 -4.05 -29.95 -14.93
C LYS A 302 -3.07 -31.09 -14.63
N LEU A 303 -2.01 -31.24 -15.44
CA LEU A 303 -1.06 -32.34 -15.29
C LEU A 303 -0.12 -32.15 -14.07
N GLY A 304 0.23 -30.91 -13.73
CA GLY A 304 1.21 -30.64 -12.66
C GLY A 304 2.57 -31.29 -12.93
N VAL A 305 3.32 -31.63 -11.88
CA VAL A 305 4.56 -32.42 -11.98
C VAL A 305 4.42 -33.72 -11.20
N GLU A 306 4.43 -34.84 -11.91
CA GLU A 306 4.33 -36.18 -11.33
C GLU A 306 5.70 -36.90 -11.36
N LEU A 307 6.00 -37.67 -10.31
CA LEU A 307 7.25 -38.44 -10.24
C LEU A 307 7.17 -39.74 -11.05
N GLU A 308 6.06 -40.47 -11.00
CA GLU A 308 5.95 -41.80 -11.62
C GLU A 308 5.87 -41.78 -13.15
N ARG A 309 5.55 -40.63 -13.75
CA ARG A 309 5.50 -40.46 -15.21
C ARG A 309 5.83 -39.02 -15.61
N PRO A 310 6.39 -38.79 -16.80
CA PRO A 310 6.53 -37.46 -17.37
C PRO A 310 5.15 -36.80 -17.58
N THR A 311 5.02 -35.52 -17.23
CA THR A 311 3.80 -34.72 -17.45
C THR A 311 3.92 -33.78 -18.64
N TYR A 312 4.97 -32.97 -18.66
CA TYR A 312 5.33 -32.08 -19.76
C TYR A 312 6.70 -32.49 -20.34
N PRO A 313 7.00 -32.17 -21.61
CA PRO A 313 8.32 -32.43 -22.18
C PRO A 313 9.41 -31.61 -21.49
N PHE A 314 10.67 -32.04 -21.59
CA PHE A 314 11.82 -31.30 -21.05
C PHE A 314 11.93 -29.88 -21.64
N SER A 315 11.58 -29.69 -22.90
CA SER A 315 11.60 -28.41 -23.60
C SER A 315 10.57 -28.38 -24.73
N VAL A 316 10.27 -27.18 -25.24
CA VAL A 316 9.38 -26.98 -26.39
C VAL A 316 10.07 -26.18 -27.48
N LYS A 317 9.74 -26.47 -28.74
CA LYS A 317 10.02 -25.57 -29.85
C LYS A 317 8.97 -24.46 -29.85
N PRO A 318 9.35 -23.18 -29.69
CA PRO A 318 8.39 -22.09 -29.76
C PRO A 318 7.71 -22.02 -31.14
N ASP A 319 6.44 -21.63 -31.17
CA ASP A 319 5.68 -21.42 -32.41
C ASP A 319 6.21 -20.21 -33.20
N GLU A 320 6.74 -19.23 -32.46
CA GLU A 320 7.39 -18.03 -32.98
C GLU A 320 8.69 -17.78 -32.21
N PRO A 321 9.70 -17.14 -32.83
CA PRO A 321 10.92 -16.74 -32.13
C PRO A 321 10.63 -15.97 -30.83
N ILE A 322 11.36 -16.32 -29.77
CA ILE A 322 11.27 -15.66 -28.47
C ILE A 322 12.03 -14.34 -28.54
N THR A 323 11.32 -13.23 -28.33
CA THR A 323 11.93 -11.90 -28.22
C THR A 323 12.27 -11.59 -26.77
N LEU A 324 13.16 -10.60 -26.55
CA LEU A 324 13.41 -10.07 -25.22
C LEU A 324 12.12 -9.59 -24.53
N GLU A 325 11.21 -8.95 -25.28
CA GLU A 325 9.89 -8.52 -24.78
C GLU A 325 9.01 -9.69 -24.32
N LYS A 326 9.03 -10.84 -25.03
CA LYS A 326 8.32 -12.05 -24.58
C LYS A 326 8.92 -12.60 -23.29
N MET A 327 10.24 -12.51 -23.11
CA MET A 327 10.91 -12.91 -21.86
C MET A 327 10.57 -11.96 -20.70
N LYS A 328 10.64 -10.63 -20.90
CA LYS A 328 10.22 -9.64 -19.90
C LYS A 328 8.76 -9.86 -19.48
N SER A 329 7.88 -10.15 -20.45
CA SER A 329 6.46 -10.42 -20.20
C SER A 329 6.24 -11.70 -19.39
N LEU A 330 7.00 -12.77 -19.65
CA LEU A 330 6.94 -14.02 -18.87
C LEU A 330 7.24 -13.78 -17.39
N TYR A 331 8.30 -13.01 -17.08
CA TYR A 331 8.67 -12.70 -15.69
C TYR A 331 7.72 -11.68 -15.01
N ARG A 332 6.80 -11.08 -15.78
CA ARG A 332 5.71 -10.20 -15.30
C ARG A 332 4.36 -10.92 -15.18
N ASP A 333 4.29 -12.21 -15.50
CA ASP A 333 3.05 -12.98 -15.63
C ASP A 333 2.51 -13.50 -14.28
N HIS A 334 1.20 -13.33 -14.10
CA HIS A 334 0.36 -13.82 -13.00
C HIS A 334 -0.76 -14.74 -13.52
N MET A 335 -0.48 -15.47 -14.61
CA MET A 335 -1.40 -16.36 -15.31
C MET A 335 -2.51 -15.63 -16.10
N GLU A 336 -2.26 -14.40 -16.57
CA GLU A 336 -3.27 -13.55 -17.20
C GLU A 336 -3.94 -14.19 -18.42
N GLY A 337 -5.26 -13.98 -18.55
CA GLY A 337 -6.04 -14.51 -19.67
C GLY A 337 -6.36 -16.01 -19.57
N THR A 338 -6.11 -16.61 -18.41
CA THR A 338 -6.44 -18.02 -18.12
C THR A 338 -7.47 -18.11 -16.99
N GLN A 339 -8.02 -19.31 -16.76
CA GLN A 339 -8.89 -19.55 -15.60
C GLN A 339 -8.16 -19.46 -14.23
N TYR A 340 -6.83 -19.31 -14.26
CA TYR A 340 -5.93 -19.26 -13.11
C TYR A 340 -5.39 -17.85 -12.83
N ASP A 341 -5.88 -16.87 -13.60
CA ASP A 341 -5.48 -15.48 -13.54
C ASP A 341 -5.72 -14.88 -12.15
N LEU A 342 -4.63 -14.55 -11.46
CA LEU A 342 -4.67 -13.99 -10.11
C LEU A 342 -5.23 -12.55 -10.09
N THR A 343 -5.31 -11.88 -11.24
CA THR A 343 -5.91 -10.53 -11.37
C THR A 343 -7.42 -10.56 -11.61
N ASN A 344 -8.04 -11.73 -11.76
CA ASN A 344 -9.48 -11.86 -11.99
C ASN A 344 -10.26 -12.47 -10.83
N HIS A 345 -9.59 -12.85 -9.74
CA HIS A 345 -10.23 -13.46 -8.59
C HIS A 345 -10.89 -12.39 -7.69
N VAL A 346 -12.20 -12.21 -7.85
CA VAL A 346 -13.04 -11.15 -7.23
C VAL A 346 -12.72 -10.92 -5.75
N THR A 347 -12.43 -11.98 -5.00
CA THR A 347 -12.25 -11.90 -3.54
C THR A 347 -10.82 -12.13 -3.06
N ALA A 348 -9.93 -12.67 -3.89
CA ALA A 348 -8.55 -12.93 -3.49
C ALA A 348 -7.64 -11.74 -3.80
N GLY A 349 -7.99 -10.91 -4.80
CA GLY A 349 -7.31 -9.65 -5.10
C GLY A 349 -7.96 -8.42 -4.45
N GLY A 350 -8.95 -8.61 -3.56
CA GLY A 350 -9.77 -7.52 -3.03
C GLY A 350 -10.57 -6.79 -4.11
N ALA A 351 -11.17 -5.66 -3.76
CA ALA A 351 -11.98 -4.90 -4.70
C ALA A 351 -11.20 -4.36 -5.92
N PHE A 352 -9.88 -4.23 -5.80
CA PHE A 352 -9.01 -3.65 -6.83
C PHE A 352 -8.10 -4.66 -7.54
N ARG A 353 -8.33 -5.96 -7.33
CA ARG A 353 -7.76 -7.05 -8.12
C ARG A 353 -6.22 -7.15 -8.10
N THR A 354 -5.57 -6.87 -6.97
CA THR A 354 -4.12 -7.14 -6.85
C THR A 354 -3.86 -8.65 -7.05
N PRO A 355 -2.79 -9.07 -7.76
CA PRO A 355 -2.41 -10.48 -7.89
C PRO A 355 -1.60 -10.99 -6.68
N ASN A 356 -1.13 -10.10 -5.80
CA ASN A 356 -0.26 -10.46 -4.68
C ASN A 356 -1.01 -11.25 -3.59
N ARG A 357 -0.36 -12.29 -3.03
CA ARG A 357 -0.96 -13.25 -2.09
C ARG A 357 -0.05 -13.54 -0.89
N TYR A 358 -0.45 -13.08 0.30
CA TYR A 358 0.29 -13.23 1.56
C TYR A 358 -0.30 -14.34 2.45
N ALA A 359 -0.32 -15.61 2.03
CA ALA A 359 -0.84 -16.68 2.89
C ALA A 359 0.11 -16.99 4.07
N GLU A 360 -0.46 -17.30 5.25
CA GLU A 360 0.31 -17.83 6.38
C GLU A 360 0.83 -19.24 6.04
N ALA A 361 2.01 -19.61 6.56
CA ALA A 361 2.61 -20.92 6.27
C ALA A 361 1.67 -22.08 6.68
N GLU A 362 0.95 -21.96 7.80
CA GLU A 362 -0.03 -22.96 8.22
C GLU A 362 -1.19 -23.12 7.23
N ALA A 363 -1.60 -22.03 6.57
CA ALA A 363 -2.66 -22.06 5.56
C ALA A 363 -2.18 -22.73 4.26
N GLU A 364 -0.93 -22.44 3.85
CA GLU A 364 -0.28 -23.03 2.68
C GLU A 364 -0.04 -24.54 2.87
N ASP A 365 0.16 -24.99 4.12
CA ASP A 365 0.44 -26.39 4.43
C ASP A 365 -0.81 -27.27 4.67
N SER A 366 -2.01 -26.68 4.64
CA SER A 366 -3.23 -27.37 4.98
C SER A 366 -4.31 -27.29 3.91
N MET A 367 -4.69 -28.47 3.45
CA MET A 367 -5.83 -28.64 2.54
C MET A 367 -7.19 -28.27 3.17
N GLU A 368 -7.25 -28.11 4.49
CA GLU A 368 -8.47 -27.60 5.14
C GLU A 368 -8.77 -26.16 4.71
N TYR A 369 -7.73 -25.38 4.42
CA TYR A 369 -7.85 -24.01 3.97
C TYR A 369 -7.83 -23.90 2.44
N GLY A 370 -6.98 -24.69 1.76
CA GLY A 370 -6.82 -24.68 0.30
C GLY A 370 -5.49 -24.04 -0.13
N ALA A 371 -5.41 -23.48 -1.33
CA ALA A 371 -4.20 -22.85 -1.86
C ALA A 371 -4.50 -21.87 -3.00
N TRP A 372 -3.53 -21.03 -3.36
CA TRP A 372 -3.55 -20.24 -4.58
C TRP A 372 -2.46 -20.70 -5.54
N GLU A 373 -2.59 -20.29 -6.79
CA GLU A 373 -1.51 -20.48 -7.75
C GLU A 373 -0.30 -19.64 -7.38
N ARG A 374 0.88 -20.23 -7.49
CA ARG A 374 2.13 -19.48 -7.45
C ARG A 374 2.40 -18.89 -8.84
N ALA A 375 2.34 -17.57 -8.95
CA ALA A 375 2.69 -16.84 -10.17
C ALA A 375 4.20 -16.89 -10.48
N ILE A 376 4.57 -16.44 -11.68
CA ILE A 376 5.98 -16.25 -12.06
C ILE A 376 6.48 -14.91 -11.51
N SER A 377 5.70 -13.85 -11.64
CA SER A 377 5.94 -12.57 -10.97
C SER A 377 5.25 -12.52 -9.62
N LEU A 378 5.95 -12.09 -8.57
CA LEU A 378 5.40 -12.02 -7.22
C LEU A 378 6.02 -10.88 -6.40
N PHE A 379 5.25 -10.37 -5.42
CA PHE A 379 5.65 -9.29 -4.51
C PHE A 379 6.99 -9.48 -3.80
N ARG A 380 7.44 -10.73 -3.57
CA ARG A 380 8.68 -11.04 -2.85
C ARG A 380 9.87 -11.37 -3.77
N THR A 381 9.75 -11.08 -5.07
CA THR A 381 10.89 -11.13 -5.99
C THR A 381 11.86 -10.00 -5.65
N GLN A 382 13.09 -10.36 -5.30
CA GLN A 382 14.15 -9.42 -4.91
C GLN A 382 14.86 -8.83 -6.12
N TYR A 383 15.00 -9.63 -7.17
CA TYR A 383 15.44 -9.21 -8.49
C TYR A 383 15.05 -10.26 -9.53
N ALA A 384 15.04 -9.87 -10.79
CA ALA A 384 14.96 -10.77 -11.93
C ALA A 384 15.91 -10.32 -13.02
N TYR A 385 16.36 -11.22 -13.87
CA TYR A 385 17.21 -10.86 -14.98
C TYR A 385 17.07 -11.80 -16.16
N ILE A 386 17.44 -11.29 -17.33
CA ILE A 386 17.54 -12.02 -18.59
C ILE A 386 18.96 -11.81 -19.12
N ALA A 387 19.84 -12.80 -18.96
CA ALA A 387 21.20 -12.75 -19.47
C ALA A 387 21.25 -13.32 -20.88
N VAL A 388 21.70 -12.52 -21.84
CA VAL A 388 21.78 -12.89 -23.25
C VAL A 388 23.24 -13.02 -23.67
N ALA A 389 23.64 -14.23 -24.06
CA ALA A 389 24.97 -14.55 -24.55
C ALA A 389 24.94 -14.74 -26.07
N ARG A 390 25.94 -14.17 -26.76
CA ARG A 390 26.09 -14.30 -28.22
C ARG A 390 27.51 -14.68 -28.56
N LYS A 391 27.68 -15.63 -29.47
CA LYS A 391 29.01 -16.08 -29.89
C LYS A 391 29.87 -14.90 -30.36
N GLY A 392 31.02 -14.71 -29.70
CA GLY A 392 32.02 -13.70 -30.08
C GLY A 392 31.61 -12.25 -29.81
N GLN A 393 30.56 -12.00 -29.03
CA GLN A 393 30.15 -10.66 -28.62
C GLN A 393 30.07 -10.55 -27.09
N PRO A 394 30.21 -9.34 -26.52
CA PRO A 394 29.95 -9.14 -25.10
C PRO A 394 28.53 -9.56 -24.71
N GLY A 395 28.43 -10.06 -23.48
CA GLY A 395 27.16 -10.39 -22.85
C GLY A 395 26.35 -9.16 -22.47
N VAL A 396 25.03 -9.31 -22.42
CA VAL A 396 24.14 -8.28 -21.86
C VAL A 396 23.22 -8.93 -20.83
N LEU A 397 23.31 -8.46 -19.60
CA LEU A 397 22.41 -8.81 -18.51
C LEU A 397 21.31 -7.74 -18.43
N HIS A 398 20.11 -8.07 -18.87
CA HIS A 398 18.94 -7.22 -18.63
C HIS A 398 18.48 -7.45 -17.19
N PHE A 399 18.77 -6.53 -16.29
CA PHE A 399 18.57 -6.67 -14.83
C PHE A 399 17.39 -5.81 -14.36
N ALA A 400 16.49 -6.39 -13.59
CA ALA A 400 15.38 -5.72 -12.92
C ALA A 400 15.49 -5.95 -11.42
N ILE A 401 15.54 -4.87 -10.64
CA ILE A 401 15.61 -4.95 -9.18
C ILE A 401 14.20 -4.90 -8.59
N GLY A 402 13.89 -5.76 -7.63
CA GLY A 402 12.53 -5.94 -7.12
C GLY A 402 11.61 -6.74 -8.06
N ALA A 403 10.30 -6.65 -7.82
CA ALA A 403 9.30 -7.40 -8.59
C ALA A 403 9.18 -6.90 -10.04
N PRO A 404 9.27 -7.79 -11.06
CA PRO A 404 9.27 -7.37 -12.47
C PRO A 404 8.03 -6.59 -12.91
N HIS A 405 6.87 -6.83 -12.28
CA HIS A 405 5.65 -6.09 -12.57
C HIS A 405 5.72 -4.60 -12.20
N GLY A 406 6.61 -4.22 -11.27
CA GLY A 406 6.85 -2.84 -10.86
C GLY A 406 8.21 -2.28 -11.28
N SER A 407 9.10 -3.10 -11.86
CA SER A 407 10.47 -2.74 -12.24
C SER A 407 10.67 -2.61 -13.75
N VAL A 408 11.77 -1.99 -14.16
CA VAL A 408 12.29 -1.97 -15.53
C VAL A 408 13.55 -2.83 -15.63
N TYR A 409 13.76 -3.45 -16.77
CA TYR A 409 14.99 -4.20 -17.09
C TYR A 409 16.07 -3.28 -17.67
N VAL A 410 17.09 -2.93 -16.88
CA VAL A 410 18.23 -2.12 -17.33
C VAL A 410 19.33 -2.99 -17.94
N PRO A 411 19.99 -2.58 -19.04
CA PRO A 411 21.04 -3.36 -19.66
C PRO A 411 22.38 -3.19 -18.93
N ILE A 412 22.94 -4.27 -18.41
CA ILE A 412 24.30 -4.33 -17.86
C ILE A 412 25.19 -5.04 -18.87
N VAL A 413 26.14 -4.31 -19.45
CA VAL A 413 27.10 -4.86 -20.42
C VAL A 413 28.19 -5.62 -19.67
N VAL A 414 28.42 -6.88 -20.05
CA VAL A 414 29.42 -7.76 -19.42
C VAL A 414 30.51 -8.07 -20.44
N LYS A 415 31.71 -7.51 -20.22
CA LYS A 415 32.83 -7.57 -21.16
C LYS A 415 34.18 -7.54 -20.43
N PRO A 416 35.27 -7.95 -21.11
CA PRO A 416 36.61 -7.84 -20.55
C PRO A 416 37.01 -6.38 -20.31
N ASN A 417 37.70 -6.13 -19.20
CA ASN A 417 38.18 -4.81 -18.81
C ASN A 417 37.07 -3.73 -18.79
N PRO A 418 36.00 -3.92 -18.00
CA PRO A 418 34.90 -2.97 -17.95
C PRO A 418 35.35 -1.62 -17.38
N THR A 419 34.77 -0.55 -17.94
CA THR A 419 34.96 0.83 -17.46
C THR A 419 34.03 1.15 -16.30
N VAL A 420 32.89 0.47 -16.21
CA VAL A 420 31.95 0.58 -15.09
C VAL A 420 32.04 -0.68 -14.24
N ARG A 421 32.39 -0.50 -12.96
CA ARG A 421 32.56 -1.58 -11.98
C ARG A 421 31.68 -1.41 -10.74
N SER A 422 30.85 -0.38 -10.74
CA SER A 422 29.94 -0.04 -9.65
C SER A 422 28.73 0.69 -10.21
N ILE A 423 27.55 0.34 -9.70
CA ILE A 423 26.28 0.97 -10.02
C ILE A 423 25.59 1.27 -8.68
N PRO A 424 25.87 2.44 -8.07
CA PRO A 424 25.43 2.74 -6.69
C PRO A 424 23.94 2.55 -6.45
N ALA A 425 23.08 2.87 -7.42
CA ALA A 425 21.63 2.68 -7.32
C ALA A 425 21.19 1.21 -7.16
N LEU A 426 22.00 0.25 -7.61
CA LEU A 426 21.78 -1.20 -7.49
C LEU A 426 22.59 -1.82 -6.32
N GLU A 427 23.55 -1.09 -5.76
CA GLU A 427 24.35 -1.48 -4.58
C GLU A 427 23.75 -0.98 -3.26
N ASN A 428 23.00 0.12 -3.28
CA ASN A 428 22.33 0.68 -2.10
C ASN A 428 21.03 -0.07 -1.76
N ALA A 429 21.04 -1.40 -1.76
CA ALA A 429 19.83 -2.23 -1.72
C ALA A 429 19.53 -2.85 -0.33
N TRP A 430 20.13 -2.32 0.74
CA TRP A 430 19.84 -2.81 2.09
C TRP A 430 18.39 -2.49 2.48
N GLN A 431 17.66 -3.53 2.86
CA GLN A 431 16.23 -3.44 3.16
C GLN A 431 15.93 -2.97 4.59
N GLY A 432 16.92 -2.96 5.49
CA GLY A 432 16.72 -2.61 6.90
C GLY A 432 16.72 -1.11 7.21
N GLU A 433 17.06 -0.27 6.22
CA GLU A 433 17.08 1.18 6.34
C GLU A 433 16.68 1.82 5.01
N PHE A 434 15.77 2.80 5.06
CA PHE A 434 15.34 3.53 3.87
C PHE A 434 16.51 4.30 3.24
N ASN A 435 16.64 4.21 1.91
CA ASN A 435 17.67 4.93 1.17
C ASN A 435 17.09 5.51 -0.13
N GLU A 436 17.04 6.84 -0.22
CA GLU A 436 16.51 7.58 -1.38
C GLU A 436 17.38 7.44 -2.66
N LYS A 437 18.60 6.92 -2.54
CA LYS A 437 19.51 6.64 -3.66
C LYS A 437 19.47 5.17 -4.09
N SER A 438 18.48 4.43 -3.62
CA SER A 438 18.28 3.01 -3.92
C SER A 438 17.17 2.83 -4.94
N LEU A 439 17.51 2.22 -6.07
CA LEU A 439 16.49 1.84 -7.05
C LEU A 439 15.52 0.80 -6.46
N TRP A 440 16.01 -0.08 -5.57
CA TRP A 440 15.14 -1.05 -4.90
C TRP A 440 14.09 -0.37 -4.03
N TRP A 441 14.45 0.63 -3.22
CA TRP A 441 13.47 1.38 -2.42
C TRP A 441 12.47 2.14 -3.30
N ALA A 442 12.92 2.66 -4.46
CA ALA A 442 12.03 3.32 -5.41
C ALA A 442 11.02 2.33 -6.03
N VAL A 443 11.47 1.14 -6.46
CA VAL A 443 10.62 0.07 -6.99
C VAL A 443 9.69 -0.50 -5.92
N LEU A 444 10.17 -0.69 -4.69
CA LEU A 444 9.36 -1.13 -3.56
C LEU A 444 8.21 -0.16 -3.28
N SER A 445 8.51 1.14 -3.30
CA SER A 445 7.53 2.21 -3.06
C SER A 445 6.43 2.22 -4.12
N VAL A 446 6.78 2.06 -5.40
CA VAL A 446 5.80 1.92 -6.49
C VAL A 446 4.98 0.64 -6.33
N SER A 447 5.65 -0.50 -6.07
CA SER A 447 5.00 -1.82 -6.02
C SER A 447 4.00 -1.93 -4.87
N ASN A 448 4.34 -1.42 -3.68
CA ASN A 448 3.42 -1.42 -2.54
C ASN A 448 2.29 -0.39 -2.73
N THR A 449 2.57 0.81 -3.27
CA THR A 449 1.49 1.79 -3.53
C THR A 449 0.46 1.24 -4.51
N MET A 450 0.91 0.59 -5.60
CA MET A 450 -0.02 0.07 -6.59
C MET A 450 -0.88 -1.08 -6.08
N ASP A 451 -0.46 -1.82 -5.04
CA ASP A 451 -1.28 -2.88 -4.45
C ASP A 451 -2.60 -2.36 -3.85
N VAL A 452 -2.66 -1.09 -3.42
CA VAL A 452 -3.87 -0.48 -2.86
C VAL A 452 -4.99 -0.46 -3.91
N LYS A 453 -4.68 -0.06 -5.15
CA LYS A 453 -5.65 0.10 -6.25
C LYS A 453 -5.14 -0.48 -7.57
N TRP A 454 -4.68 -1.74 -7.54
CA TRP A 454 -3.93 -2.40 -8.62
C TRP A 454 -4.52 -2.19 -10.01
N CYS A 455 -5.81 -2.52 -10.21
CA CYS A 455 -6.45 -2.45 -11.53
C CYS A 455 -6.45 -1.05 -12.19
N TYR A 456 -6.25 0.00 -11.40
CA TYR A 456 -6.09 1.36 -11.88
C TYR A 456 -4.61 1.73 -12.04
N MET A 457 -3.84 1.62 -10.96
CA MET A 457 -2.45 2.08 -10.88
C MET A 457 -1.49 1.29 -11.79
N ILE A 458 -1.74 0.00 -12.03
CA ILE A 458 -0.89 -0.83 -12.91
C ILE A 458 -0.84 -0.31 -14.35
N LYS A 459 -1.87 0.45 -14.79
CA LYS A 459 -1.91 1.05 -16.14
C LYS A 459 -0.84 2.14 -16.27
N ASP A 460 -0.77 3.02 -15.28
CA ASP A 460 0.22 4.10 -15.25
C ASP A 460 1.64 3.55 -15.03
N VAL A 461 1.79 2.50 -14.21
CA VAL A 461 3.09 1.82 -14.04
C VAL A 461 3.55 1.18 -15.34
N ARG A 462 2.67 0.52 -16.10
CA ARG A 462 2.99 -0.05 -17.41
C ARG A 462 3.32 1.02 -18.45
N GLU A 463 2.65 2.17 -18.41
CA GLU A 463 2.97 3.30 -19.28
C GLU A 463 4.37 3.85 -18.97
N ALA A 464 4.70 4.05 -17.69
CA ALA A 464 6.02 4.50 -17.26
C ALA A 464 7.12 3.45 -17.57
N GLN A 465 6.85 2.16 -17.38
CA GLN A 465 7.74 1.08 -17.80
C GLN A 465 8.00 1.14 -19.31
N LYS A 466 6.93 1.26 -20.11
CA LYS A 466 7.04 1.33 -21.55
C LYS A 466 7.86 2.53 -22.02
N GLU A 467 7.65 3.70 -21.44
CA GLU A 467 8.42 4.91 -21.77
C GLU A 467 9.93 4.66 -21.59
N VAL A 468 10.34 4.15 -20.42
CA VAL A 468 11.75 3.85 -20.15
C VAL A 468 12.27 2.71 -21.04
N GLU A 469 11.48 1.66 -21.23
CA GLU A 469 11.89 0.51 -22.04
C GLU A 469 12.05 0.89 -23.52
N ASP A 470 11.22 1.79 -24.05
CA ASP A 470 11.39 2.36 -25.39
C ASP A 470 12.67 3.21 -25.49
N GLU A 471 13.01 3.98 -24.45
CA GLU A 471 14.29 4.72 -24.37
C GLU A 471 15.50 3.77 -24.35
N ILE A 472 15.43 2.70 -23.55
CA ILE A 472 16.46 1.66 -23.46
C ILE A 472 16.59 0.94 -24.81
N ASP A 473 15.48 0.56 -25.43
CA ASP A 473 15.48 -0.09 -26.74
C ASP A 473 16.09 0.79 -27.83
N ALA A 474 15.79 2.08 -27.82
CA ALA A 474 16.41 3.05 -28.71
C ALA A 474 17.93 3.15 -28.44
N MET A 475 18.34 3.18 -27.16
CA MET A 475 19.75 3.17 -26.77
C MET A 475 20.47 1.91 -27.28
N MET A 476 19.88 0.72 -27.06
CA MET A 476 20.41 -0.57 -27.48
C MET A 476 20.54 -0.69 -29.01
N LYS A 477 19.66 -0.04 -29.78
CA LYS A 477 19.69 -0.05 -31.26
C LYS A 477 20.68 0.95 -31.87
N THR A 478 20.95 2.06 -31.18
CA THR A 478 21.66 3.21 -31.78
C THR A 478 23.07 3.42 -31.24
N LYS A 479 23.39 2.90 -30.06
CA LYS A 479 24.69 3.10 -29.40
C LYS A 479 25.52 1.82 -29.37
N SER A 480 26.83 1.99 -29.25
CA SER A 480 27.73 0.86 -28.99
C SER A 480 27.58 0.35 -27.55
N LEU A 481 27.94 -0.91 -27.30
CA LEU A 481 27.91 -1.50 -25.95
C LEU A 481 28.81 -0.74 -24.96
N ASP A 482 29.90 -0.13 -25.42
CA ASP A 482 30.77 0.71 -24.59
C ASP A 482 30.10 2.01 -24.14
N GLU A 483 29.26 2.60 -24.99
CA GLU A 483 28.48 3.78 -24.64
C GLU A 483 27.34 3.44 -23.69
N ILE A 484 26.68 2.29 -23.88
CA ILE A 484 25.62 1.78 -23.01
C ILE A 484 26.17 1.50 -21.61
N GLU A 485 27.31 0.80 -21.51
CA GLU A 485 28.01 0.54 -20.25
C GLU A 485 28.21 1.84 -19.44
N LYS A 486 28.81 2.86 -20.06
CA LYS A 486 29.10 4.15 -19.41
C LYS A 486 27.86 4.92 -18.96
N GLN A 487 26.73 4.75 -19.66
CA GLN A 487 25.48 5.46 -19.36
C GLN A 487 24.61 4.72 -18.34
N THR A 488 24.88 3.43 -18.11
CA THR A 488 24.05 2.58 -17.23
C THR A 488 23.93 3.12 -15.79
N PRO A 489 25.01 3.63 -15.14
CA PRO A 489 24.88 4.22 -13.80
C PRO A 489 23.93 5.42 -13.75
N GLU A 490 24.05 6.37 -14.69
CA GLU A 490 23.16 7.54 -14.77
C GLU A 490 21.74 7.14 -15.13
N LEU A 491 21.56 6.13 -15.99
CA LEU A 491 20.24 5.56 -16.29
C LEU A 491 19.58 5.03 -15.01
N CYS A 492 20.31 4.28 -14.16
CA CYS A 492 19.76 3.75 -12.91
C CYS A 492 19.45 4.83 -11.88
N ASP A 493 20.29 5.87 -11.79
CA ASP A 493 20.07 7.03 -10.92
C ASP A 493 18.85 7.87 -11.38
N SER A 494 18.73 8.11 -12.69
CA SER A 494 17.55 8.72 -13.31
C SER A 494 16.29 7.89 -13.06
N LEU A 495 16.38 6.56 -13.22
CA LEU A 495 15.30 5.63 -12.96
C LEU A 495 14.84 5.69 -11.50
N THR A 496 15.79 5.80 -10.56
CA THR A 496 15.51 5.91 -9.12
C THR A 496 14.68 7.16 -8.83
N ARG A 497 15.07 8.32 -9.37
CA ARG A 497 14.29 9.57 -9.27
C ARG A 497 12.92 9.47 -9.93
N ARG A 498 12.83 8.88 -11.13
CA ARG A 498 11.57 8.68 -11.87
C ARG A 498 10.60 7.78 -11.10
N TRP A 499 11.09 6.72 -10.46
CA TRP A 499 10.25 5.78 -9.70
C TRP A 499 9.75 6.38 -8.38
N PHE A 500 10.58 7.14 -7.66
CA PHE A 500 10.08 7.90 -6.51
C PHE A 500 9.04 8.94 -6.93
N LYS A 501 9.28 9.65 -8.05
CA LYS A 501 8.27 10.56 -8.62
C LYS A 501 6.98 9.81 -8.97
N LEU A 502 7.08 8.64 -9.60
CA LEU A 502 5.93 7.80 -9.95
C LEU A 502 5.16 7.37 -8.70
N HIS A 503 5.84 6.95 -7.63
CA HIS A 503 5.22 6.63 -6.35
C HIS A 503 4.34 7.79 -5.83
N TYR A 504 4.88 9.02 -5.80
CA TYR A 504 4.12 10.19 -5.37
C TYR A 504 2.99 10.57 -6.33
N THR A 505 3.22 10.45 -7.64
CA THR A 505 2.18 10.65 -8.65
C THR A 505 1.03 9.66 -8.46
N LEU A 506 1.31 8.38 -8.17
CA LEU A 506 0.26 7.38 -7.93
C LEU A 506 -0.51 7.68 -6.63
N LEU A 507 0.19 8.09 -5.56
CA LEU A 507 -0.46 8.50 -4.32
C LEU A 507 -1.41 9.68 -4.54
N GLY A 508 -0.96 10.73 -5.24
CA GLY A 508 -1.80 11.91 -5.50
C GLY A 508 -2.90 11.67 -6.52
N LYS A 509 -2.57 11.04 -7.66
CA LYS A 509 -3.55 10.75 -8.72
C LYS A 509 -4.69 9.87 -8.22
N TYR A 510 -4.42 8.94 -7.28
CA TYR A 510 -5.41 7.98 -6.78
C TYR A 510 -5.68 8.07 -5.28
N GLN A 511 -5.55 9.28 -4.72
CA GLN A 511 -5.75 9.56 -3.30
C GLN A 511 -7.18 9.31 -2.85
N ASN A 512 -7.37 8.88 -1.60
CA ASN A 512 -8.64 8.93 -0.88
C ASN A 512 -9.85 8.39 -1.65
N GLY A 513 -9.72 7.25 -2.34
CA GLY A 513 -10.85 6.67 -3.09
C GLY A 513 -11.26 7.49 -4.32
N TYR A 514 -10.40 8.38 -4.80
CA TYR A 514 -10.53 9.10 -6.07
C TYR A 514 -9.45 8.66 -7.06
N ALA A 515 -9.61 9.12 -8.29
CA ALA A 515 -8.69 9.08 -9.42
C ALA A 515 -8.58 10.49 -10.02
N ASP A 516 -7.63 10.66 -10.93
CA ASP A 516 -7.40 11.93 -11.62
C ASP A 516 -7.23 13.09 -10.63
N TRP A 517 -6.32 12.94 -9.67
CA TRP A 517 -6.02 13.95 -8.66
C TRP A 517 -7.21 14.40 -7.81
N GLY A 518 -8.21 13.52 -7.65
CA GLY A 518 -9.42 13.82 -6.90
C GLY A 518 -10.63 14.20 -7.76
N TYR A 519 -10.46 14.44 -9.06
CA TYR A 519 -11.55 14.87 -9.94
C TYR A 519 -12.50 13.75 -10.38
N SER A 520 -12.17 12.48 -10.09
CA SER A 520 -13.00 11.32 -10.42
C SER A 520 -13.15 10.37 -9.25
N LYS A 521 -14.36 9.98 -8.86
CA LYS A 521 -14.56 8.95 -7.83
C LYS A 521 -14.09 7.57 -8.30
N LEU A 522 -13.43 6.84 -7.41
CA LEU A 522 -13.24 5.40 -7.50
C LEU A 522 -14.18 4.70 -6.52
N GLY A 523 -15.25 4.11 -7.02
CA GLY A 523 -16.04 3.16 -6.24
C GLY A 523 -15.40 1.78 -6.24
N TYR A 524 -16.01 0.83 -5.52
CA TYR A 524 -15.67 -0.60 -5.56
C TYR A 524 -15.90 -1.29 -6.93
N GLY A 525 -16.07 -0.51 -8.01
CA GLY A 525 -16.32 -0.95 -9.37
C GLY A 525 -17.71 -1.60 -9.57
N PRO A 526 -18.10 -1.92 -10.82
CA PRO A 526 -19.42 -2.44 -11.15
C PRO A 526 -19.65 -3.90 -10.69
N THR A 527 -18.71 -4.53 -9.99
CA THR A 527 -18.81 -5.94 -9.60
C THR A 527 -19.64 -6.10 -8.33
N THR A 528 -20.96 -6.18 -8.51
CA THR A 528 -21.92 -6.57 -7.46
C THR A 528 -21.55 -7.89 -6.74
N GLU A 529 -20.69 -8.72 -7.34
CA GLU A 529 -20.23 -9.99 -6.77
C GLU A 529 -19.24 -9.80 -5.61
N TRP A 530 -18.31 -8.83 -5.68
CA TRP A 530 -17.39 -8.56 -4.58
C TRP A 530 -18.16 -8.05 -3.36
N LEU A 531 -18.98 -7.01 -3.55
CA LEU A 531 -19.81 -6.40 -2.51
C LEU A 531 -20.66 -7.46 -1.78
N LYS A 532 -21.37 -8.31 -2.54
CA LYS A 532 -22.12 -9.44 -1.95
C LYS A 532 -21.23 -10.39 -1.16
N THR A 533 -20.05 -10.72 -1.67
CA THR A 533 -19.16 -11.67 -0.98
C THR A 533 -18.66 -11.10 0.34
N VAL A 534 -18.43 -9.78 0.40
CA VAL A 534 -18.00 -9.10 1.63
C VAL A 534 -19.13 -8.79 2.61
N GLY A 535 -20.36 -9.22 2.31
CA GLY A 535 -21.51 -9.06 3.19
C GLY A 535 -22.11 -7.66 3.16
N PHE A 536 -21.92 -6.92 2.07
CA PHE A 536 -22.56 -5.62 1.85
C PHE A 536 -24.10 -5.71 1.97
N ASP A 537 -24.66 -6.86 1.58
CA ASP A 537 -26.09 -7.19 1.67
C ASP A 537 -26.59 -7.50 3.10
N LYS A 538 -25.69 -7.52 4.09
CA LYS A 538 -26.02 -7.77 5.51
C LYS A 538 -26.32 -6.50 6.30
N PHE A 539 -26.57 -5.42 5.59
CA PHE A 539 -27.02 -4.16 6.16
C PHE A 539 -28.30 -4.39 6.99
N ASP A 540 -28.33 -3.89 8.23
CA ASP A 540 -29.35 -4.23 9.23
C ASP A 540 -30.63 -3.37 9.15
N ALA A 541 -30.70 -2.44 8.19
CA ALA A 541 -31.95 -1.75 7.90
C ALA A 541 -33.00 -2.74 7.39
N THR A 542 -34.27 -2.43 7.64
CA THR A 542 -35.38 -3.17 7.04
C THR A 542 -35.69 -2.62 5.65
N LYS A 543 -36.24 -3.47 4.77
CA LYS A 543 -36.76 -3.01 3.48
C LYS A 543 -37.78 -1.89 3.66
N LYS A 544 -38.59 -1.95 4.72
CA LYS A 544 -39.58 -0.93 5.06
C LYS A 544 -38.90 0.44 5.30
N GLN A 545 -37.89 0.51 6.18
CA GLN A 545 -37.15 1.75 6.43
C GLN A 545 -36.54 2.33 5.14
N PHE A 546 -35.97 1.47 4.29
CA PHE A 546 -35.39 1.87 3.01
C PHE A 546 -36.46 2.41 2.03
N ASP A 547 -37.57 1.69 1.89
CA ASP A 547 -38.68 2.07 1.01
C ASP A 547 -39.35 3.36 1.48
N GLU A 548 -39.53 3.56 2.80
CA GLU A 548 -40.09 4.78 3.40
C GLU A 548 -39.18 6.00 3.17
N GLN A 549 -37.87 5.87 3.39
CA GLN A 549 -36.90 6.92 3.06
C GLN A 549 -36.97 7.28 1.58
N LYS A 550 -36.99 6.27 0.71
CA LYS A 550 -37.06 6.46 -0.74
C LYS A 550 -38.37 7.10 -1.18
N GLU A 551 -39.51 6.69 -0.62
CA GLU A 551 -40.81 7.28 -0.94
C GLU A 551 -40.84 8.76 -0.54
N ARG A 552 -40.32 9.09 0.65
CA ARG A 552 -40.20 10.48 1.10
C ARG A 552 -39.32 11.30 0.16
N PHE A 553 -38.14 10.78 -0.20
CA PHE A 553 -37.25 11.40 -1.19
C PHE A 553 -37.94 11.62 -2.54
N MET A 554 -38.58 10.59 -3.11
CA MET A 554 -39.25 10.67 -4.41
C MET A 554 -40.42 11.66 -4.39
N LYS A 555 -41.16 11.75 -3.27
CA LYS A 555 -42.23 12.73 -3.10
C LYS A 555 -41.66 14.15 -3.17
N SER A 556 -40.64 14.45 -2.36
CA SER A 556 -39.98 15.75 -2.34
C SER A 556 -39.31 16.10 -3.68
N GLN A 557 -38.71 15.12 -4.37
CA GLN A 557 -38.12 15.33 -5.70
C GLN A 557 -39.16 15.59 -6.77
N SER A 558 -40.31 14.88 -6.76
CA SER A 558 -41.39 15.13 -7.72
C SER A 558 -42.03 16.52 -7.57
N GLU A 559 -41.97 17.09 -6.37
CA GLU A 559 -42.38 18.47 -6.08
C GLU A 559 -41.32 19.48 -6.58
N ALA A 560 -40.04 19.11 -6.56
CA ALA A 560 -38.90 19.94 -7.00
C ALA A 560 -38.60 19.89 -8.52
N ASP A 561 -38.79 18.75 -9.20
CA ASP A 561 -38.48 18.49 -10.63
C ASP A 561 -39.26 19.37 -11.63
N SER A 562 -40.18 20.21 -11.15
CA SER A 562 -40.78 21.28 -11.94
C SER A 562 -39.81 22.46 -12.22
N ALA A 563 -38.64 22.48 -11.58
CA ALA A 563 -37.63 23.53 -11.71
C ALA A 563 -36.21 22.98 -11.91
N SER A 564 -35.71 23.13 -13.15
CA SER A 564 -34.30 23.02 -13.59
C SER A 564 -33.74 21.61 -13.93
N ARG A 565 -33.12 21.57 -15.11
CA ARG A 565 -32.27 20.51 -15.64
C ARG A 565 -30.97 21.20 -16.03
N ASP A 566 -29.87 20.98 -15.32
CA ASP A 566 -28.57 20.79 -15.97
C ASP A 566 -27.46 20.34 -15.00
N ARG A 567 -26.59 19.52 -15.59
CA ARG A 567 -25.31 18.90 -15.17
C ARG A 567 -24.67 19.36 -13.85
N VAL A 568 -24.50 18.41 -12.92
CA VAL A 568 -23.76 18.55 -11.65
C VAL A 568 -22.61 17.53 -11.60
N ARG A 569 -21.43 17.92 -11.08
CA ARG A 569 -20.34 17.00 -10.72
C ARG A 569 -20.89 16.04 -9.63
N PRO A 570 -20.56 14.74 -9.64
CA PRO A 570 -21.26 13.76 -8.80
C PRO A 570 -20.78 13.64 -7.33
N ASP A 571 -20.18 14.68 -6.72
CA ASP A 571 -19.79 14.59 -5.30
C ASP A 571 -19.96 15.88 -4.53
N HIS A 572 -20.51 15.71 -3.32
CA HIS A 572 -20.96 16.74 -2.41
C HIS A 572 -20.24 16.59 -1.06
N ASP A 573 -20.06 17.69 -0.33
CA ASP A 573 -19.35 17.65 0.94
C ASP A 573 -20.26 17.18 2.09
N HIS A 574 -19.72 16.31 2.94
CA HIS A 574 -20.45 15.69 4.02
C HIS A 574 -19.65 15.77 5.31
N CYS A 575 -20.18 16.41 6.35
CA CYS A 575 -19.43 16.62 7.58
C CYS A 575 -20.01 15.89 8.81
N THR A 576 -19.25 15.91 9.90
CA THR A 576 -19.73 15.60 11.26
C THR A 576 -19.33 16.75 12.18
N ALA A 577 -20.29 17.59 12.60
CA ALA A 577 -20.04 18.73 13.49
C ALA A 577 -20.42 18.43 14.95
N LEU A 578 -19.87 19.15 15.92
CA LEU A 578 -20.23 19.01 17.34
C LEU A 578 -20.18 20.35 18.08
N ALA A 579 -21.03 20.46 19.11
CA ALA A 579 -21.04 21.58 20.02
C ALA A 579 -21.04 21.09 21.47
N VAL A 580 -20.19 21.68 22.32
CA VAL A 580 -20.08 21.34 23.74
C VAL A 580 -20.17 22.62 24.57
N ASP A 581 -21.11 22.64 25.51
CA ASP A 581 -21.21 23.74 26.47
C ASP A 581 -20.00 23.80 27.41
N CYS A 582 -19.62 25.01 27.80
CA CYS A 582 -18.48 25.28 28.67
C CYS A 582 -18.52 24.47 29.98
N ALA A 583 -19.69 24.20 30.56
CA ALA A 583 -19.80 23.46 31.81
C ALA A 583 -19.72 21.94 31.64
N ALA A 584 -19.70 21.43 30.40
CA ALA A 584 -19.49 20.01 30.10
C ALA A 584 -18.00 19.66 29.95
N THR A 585 -17.12 20.64 29.75
CA THR A 585 -15.69 20.41 29.56
C THR A 585 -14.94 20.43 30.89
N ILE A 586 -13.80 19.74 30.93
CA ILE A 586 -12.99 19.64 32.15
C ILE A 586 -12.32 20.97 32.54
N ASP A 587 -12.10 21.85 31.57
CA ASP A 587 -11.34 23.09 31.74
C ASP A 587 -12.16 24.36 31.44
N GLY A 588 -13.48 24.23 31.30
CA GLY A 588 -14.42 25.34 31.23
C GLY A 588 -14.50 26.06 29.89
N GLY A 589 -13.83 25.55 28.85
CA GLY A 589 -13.96 26.09 27.49
C GLY A 589 -15.19 25.55 26.77
N CYS A 590 -15.88 26.40 26.00
CA CYS A 590 -16.93 25.94 25.08
C CYS A 590 -16.29 25.47 23.77
N ILE A 591 -16.91 24.52 23.10
CA ILE A 591 -16.33 23.87 21.92
C ILE A 591 -17.28 23.93 20.74
N SER A 592 -16.74 24.28 19.58
CA SER A 592 -17.31 23.97 18.27
C SER A 592 -16.28 23.17 17.47
N GLY A 593 -16.71 22.15 16.73
CA GLY A 593 -15.79 21.37 15.90
C GLY A 593 -16.48 20.69 14.74
N THR A 594 -15.68 20.22 13.78
CA THR A 594 -16.18 19.49 12.61
C THR A 594 -15.11 18.58 11.97
N SER A 595 -15.56 17.60 11.19
CA SER A 595 -14.77 16.91 10.17
C SER A 595 -15.29 17.30 8.79
N ALA A 596 -14.43 17.79 7.91
CA ALA A 596 -14.77 18.12 6.53
C ALA A 596 -14.46 16.92 5.63
N ASP A 597 -15.49 16.19 5.22
CA ASP A 597 -15.34 14.96 4.44
C ASP A 597 -15.95 15.13 3.04
N GLY A 598 -15.15 15.06 1.99
CA GLY A 598 -15.66 15.40 0.68
C GLY A 598 -14.63 15.43 -0.43
N SER A 599 -15.03 16.06 -1.53
CA SER A 599 -14.24 16.15 -2.74
C SER A 599 -13.00 17.04 -2.53
N PRO A 600 -12.08 17.14 -3.51
CA PRO A 600 -10.98 18.09 -3.42
C PRO A 600 -11.52 19.52 -3.24
N ILE A 601 -11.17 20.14 -2.10
CA ILE A 601 -11.50 21.53 -1.78
C ILE A 601 -10.23 22.28 -1.40
N ASP A 602 -10.21 23.59 -1.63
CA ASP A 602 -9.17 24.44 -1.07
C ASP A 602 -9.44 24.68 0.43
N PHE A 603 -8.80 23.91 1.32
CA PHE A 603 -8.96 24.00 2.77
C PHE A 603 -7.77 24.64 3.50
N ARG A 604 -6.95 25.43 2.80
CA ARG A 604 -5.77 26.07 3.40
C ARG A 604 -6.13 26.75 4.73
N MET A 605 -5.33 26.50 5.76
CA MET A 605 -5.48 27.20 7.05
C MET A 605 -4.82 28.58 6.93
N VAL A 606 -5.63 29.62 6.78
CA VAL A 606 -5.18 30.99 6.50
C VAL A 606 -5.60 31.93 7.61
N TYR A 607 -4.68 32.78 8.05
CA TYR A 607 -5.03 33.89 8.93
C TYR A 607 -5.49 35.10 8.11
N VAL A 608 -6.73 35.54 8.37
CA VAL A 608 -7.32 36.75 7.81
C VAL A 608 -7.14 37.90 8.82
N PRO A 609 -6.32 38.92 8.51
CA PRO A 609 -6.03 40.00 9.45
C PRO A 609 -7.23 40.94 9.65
N PRO A 610 -7.31 41.62 10.81
CA PRO A 610 -8.34 42.62 11.06
C PRO A 610 -8.22 43.78 10.06
N LYS A 611 -9.37 44.29 9.60
CA LYS A 611 -9.47 45.36 8.61
C LYS A 611 -10.32 46.50 9.13
N THR A 612 -9.85 47.73 8.91
CA THR A 612 -10.58 48.93 9.32
C THR A 612 -11.43 49.47 8.17
N TYR A 613 -12.73 49.60 8.39
CA TYR A 613 -13.70 50.18 7.47
C TYR A 613 -14.13 51.57 7.94
N GLY A 614 -14.09 52.54 7.03
CA GLY A 614 -14.68 53.87 7.25
C GLY A 614 -16.19 53.90 6.91
N PRO A 615 -16.84 55.07 7.07
CA PRO A 615 -18.25 55.24 6.72
C PRO A 615 -18.57 54.79 5.28
N GLY A 616 -19.56 53.91 5.14
CA GLY A 616 -19.95 53.35 3.83
C GLY A 616 -18.97 52.31 3.27
N GLY A 617 -18.07 51.79 4.10
CA GLY A 617 -17.15 50.71 3.73
C GLY A 617 -17.89 49.45 3.28
N LYS A 618 -17.32 48.77 2.29
CA LYS A 618 -17.91 47.55 1.69
C LYS A 618 -16.91 46.42 1.64
N ARG A 619 -17.39 45.20 1.88
CA ARG A 619 -16.63 43.96 1.72
C ARG A 619 -17.11 43.24 0.46
N ALA A 620 -16.17 42.83 -0.38
CA ALA A 620 -16.46 42.03 -1.57
C ALA A 620 -16.95 40.64 -1.16
N VAL A 621 -17.93 40.14 -1.90
CA VAL A 621 -18.43 38.76 -1.82
C VAL A 621 -18.00 38.03 -3.07
N PHE A 622 -17.40 36.86 -2.92
CA PHE A 622 -16.93 36.04 -4.03
C PHE A 622 -17.83 34.82 -4.20
N LYS A 623 -17.96 34.36 -5.45
CA LYS A 623 -18.61 33.08 -5.72
C LYS A 623 -17.72 31.97 -5.19
N GLN A 624 -18.28 31.04 -4.43
CA GLN A 624 -17.57 29.84 -4.04
C GLN A 624 -17.29 28.98 -5.27
N VAL A 625 -16.06 28.49 -5.37
CA VAL A 625 -15.64 27.53 -6.40
C VAL A 625 -14.88 26.40 -5.71
N ASP A 626 -15.18 25.16 -6.09
CA ASP A 626 -14.54 23.97 -5.50
C ASP A 626 -13.15 23.70 -6.10
N ASP A 627 -12.77 24.45 -7.14
CA ASP A 627 -11.44 24.35 -7.74
C ASP A 627 -10.40 25.11 -6.88
N TYR A 628 -9.16 24.63 -6.87
CA TYR A 628 -8.07 25.31 -6.19
C TYR A 628 -7.44 26.41 -7.08
N PRO A 629 -7.19 27.61 -6.55
CA PRO A 629 -7.63 28.09 -5.24
C PRO A 629 -9.10 28.55 -5.27
N ARG A 630 -9.80 28.45 -4.13
CA ARG A 630 -11.20 28.92 -4.00
C ARG A 630 -11.33 30.44 -4.14
N ILE A 631 -10.30 31.16 -3.75
CA ILE A 631 -10.22 32.62 -3.82
C ILE A 631 -8.79 33.06 -4.10
N VAL A 632 -8.67 34.09 -4.94
CA VAL A 632 -7.44 34.84 -5.21
C VAL A 632 -7.74 36.32 -4.92
N ASP A 633 -7.40 36.77 -3.71
CA ASP A 633 -7.60 38.15 -3.26
C ASP A 633 -6.55 38.51 -2.20
N ALA A 634 -5.46 39.16 -2.62
CA ALA A 634 -4.42 39.63 -1.71
C ALA A 634 -4.95 40.65 -0.66
N SER A 635 -6.10 41.27 -0.91
CA SER A 635 -6.73 42.22 0.02
C SER A 635 -7.54 41.56 1.13
N ARG A 636 -7.85 40.25 0.98
CA ARG A 636 -8.42 39.38 2.01
C ARG A 636 -7.34 38.94 2.98
N ALA A 637 -6.32 38.25 2.47
CA ALA A 637 -5.15 37.82 3.24
C ALA A 637 -3.94 37.65 2.31
N PRO A 638 -2.70 37.82 2.83
CA PRO A 638 -1.49 37.57 2.05
C PRO A 638 -1.43 36.18 1.43
N SER A 639 -1.91 35.15 2.15
CA SER A 639 -1.92 33.76 1.68
C SER A 639 -2.94 33.49 0.54
N TYR A 640 -3.85 34.44 0.27
CA TYR A 640 -4.73 34.43 -0.90
C TYR A 640 -4.22 35.28 -2.07
N ALA A 641 -3.00 35.80 -1.99
CA ALA A 641 -2.39 36.49 -3.13
C ALA A 641 -2.13 35.52 -4.31
N PRO A 642 -2.12 36.02 -5.55
CA PRO A 642 -1.75 35.21 -6.72
C PRO A 642 -0.38 34.53 -6.54
N THR A 643 -0.31 33.23 -6.77
CA THR A 643 0.92 32.43 -6.65
C THR A 643 1.73 32.37 -7.94
N SER A 644 1.17 32.82 -9.07
CA SER A 644 1.87 32.95 -10.35
C SER A 644 1.34 34.15 -11.18
N PRO A 645 2.11 34.65 -12.17
CA PRO A 645 1.66 35.72 -13.05
C PRO A 645 0.42 35.39 -13.90
N GLU A 646 0.17 34.10 -14.15
CA GLU A 646 -0.97 33.63 -14.94
C GLU A 646 -2.25 33.52 -14.12
N GLN A 647 -2.15 33.42 -12.79
CA GLN A 647 -3.28 33.32 -11.90
C GLN A 647 -3.98 34.68 -11.77
N LYS A 648 -5.28 34.72 -12.07
CA LYS A 648 -6.09 35.94 -12.03
C LYS A 648 -6.75 36.09 -10.67
N GLU A 649 -6.93 37.34 -10.25
CA GLU A 649 -7.75 37.66 -9.07
C GLU A 649 -9.21 37.20 -9.28
N SER A 650 -9.84 36.78 -8.19
CA SER A 650 -11.25 36.42 -8.15
C SER A 650 -12.11 37.66 -8.42
N VAL A 651 -13.23 37.48 -9.13
CA VAL A 651 -14.16 38.57 -9.43
C VAL A 651 -15.28 38.57 -8.38
N PRO A 652 -15.52 39.68 -7.67
CA PRO A 652 -16.64 39.78 -6.74
C PRO A 652 -17.99 39.62 -7.45
N ILE A 653 -18.91 38.85 -6.86
CA ILE A 653 -20.30 38.73 -7.29
C ILE A 653 -21.22 39.77 -6.64
N GLY A 654 -20.75 40.42 -5.57
CA GLY A 654 -21.48 41.48 -4.91
C GLY A 654 -20.67 42.09 -3.77
N TYR A 655 -21.34 42.94 -3.00
CA TYR A 655 -20.75 43.64 -1.86
C TYR A 655 -21.74 43.73 -0.72
N ILE A 656 -21.24 43.58 0.49
CA ILE A 656 -21.99 43.85 1.73
C ILE A 656 -21.46 45.10 2.40
N ASP A 657 -22.35 45.86 3.03
CA ASP A 657 -21.96 47.01 3.85
C ASP A 657 -21.30 46.51 5.13
N MET A 658 -20.12 47.05 5.45
CA MET A 658 -19.41 46.76 6.69
C MET A 658 -19.65 47.87 7.70
N PRO A 659 -19.81 47.54 9.01
CA PRO A 659 -19.90 48.56 10.04
C PRO A 659 -18.60 49.38 10.10
N GLU A 660 -18.72 50.66 10.45
CA GLU A 660 -17.56 51.50 10.72
C GLU A 660 -16.79 50.96 11.93
N GLY A 661 -15.48 50.80 11.79
CA GLY A 661 -14.62 50.24 12.83
C GLY A 661 -13.63 49.23 12.29
N THR A 662 -12.99 48.52 13.22
CA THR A 662 -12.01 47.46 12.93
C THR A 662 -12.67 46.11 13.13
N THR A 663 -12.62 45.25 12.12
CA THR A 663 -13.08 43.85 12.23
C THR A 663 -12.14 43.04 13.13
N TYR A 664 -12.59 41.87 13.57
CA TYR A 664 -11.71 40.91 14.22
C TYR A 664 -10.80 40.21 13.18
N GLY A 665 -9.58 39.85 13.61
CA GLY A 665 -8.76 38.87 12.91
C GLY A 665 -9.23 37.45 13.20
N TYR A 666 -9.13 36.55 12.22
CA TYR A 666 -9.59 35.17 12.37
C TYR A 666 -8.79 34.17 11.53
N TRP A 667 -8.86 32.91 11.91
CA TRP A 667 -8.36 31.80 11.11
C TRP A 667 -9.48 31.21 10.28
N ASP A 668 -9.18 30.99 9.00
CA ASP A 668 -10.08 30.49 7.97
C ASP A 668 -9.55 29.12 7.47
N ALA A 669 -10.45 28.14 7.34
CA ALA A 669 -10.19 26.85 6.70
C ALA A 669 -10.93 26.85 5.37
N ALA A 670 -11.99 26.07 5.12
CA ALA A 670 -12.94 26.32 4.02
C ALA A 670 -13.98 27.40 4.38
N TYR A 671 -14.11 27.68 5.67
CA TYR A 671 -15.01 28.62 6.33
C TYR A 671 -14.34 29.16 7.59
N GLY A 672 -14.89 30.23 8.16
CA GLY A 672 -14.40 30.85 9.38
C GLY A 672 -14.35 29.88 10.56
N VAL A 673 -13.14 29.63 11.08
CA VAL A 673 -12.91 28.64 12.16
C VAL A 673 -13.04 29.28 13.54
N MET A 674 -12.23 30.30 13.82
CA MET A 674 -12.25 31.01 15.09
C MET A 674 -11.60 32.40 14.95
N ASN A 675 -12.19 33.40 15.60
CA ASN A 675 -11.64 34.75 15.67
C ASN A 675 -10.95 35.05 17.01
N GLU A 676 -10.21 36.16 17.06
CA GLU A 676 -9.47 36.61 18.24
C GLU A 676 -10.35 36.89 19.48
N ALA A 677 -11.66 37.11 19.29
CA ALA A 677 -12.61 37.28 20.39
C ALA A 677 -13.06 35.95 21.02
N GLY A 678 -12.74 34.82 20.39
CA GLY A 678 -13.12 33.48 20.82
C GLY A 678 -14.47 33.01 20.28
N LEU A 679 -15.04 33.68 19.29
CA LEU A 679 -16.14 33.12 18.50
C LEU A 679 -15.55 32.03 17.60
N SER A 680 -16.19 30.88 17.56
CA SER A 680 -15.78 29.71 16.78
C SER A 680 -16.97 29.02 16.14
N MET A 681 -16.74 28.39 14.99
CA MET A 681 -17.77 27.68 14.23
C MET A 681 -17.28 26.31 13.77
N GLY A 682 -18.21 25.46 13.34
CA GLY A 682 -18.01 24.16 12.69
C GLY A 682 -19.21 23.92 11.77
N GLU A 683 -19.03 23.26 10.64
CA GLU A 683 -19.87 23.48 9.44
C GLU A 683 -20.11 22.16 8.64
N LYS A 684 -21.10 22.17 7.71
CA LYS A 684 -21.48 21.20 6.64
C LYS A 684 -21.99 21.92 5.34
N ASP A 685 -21.42 21.69 4.13
CA ASP A 685 -21.51 22.55 2.88
C ASP A 685 -21.93 21.89 1.48
N GLU A 686 -22.54 22.62 0.49
CA GLU A 686 -22.25 22.80 -1.01
C GLU A 686 -23.24 23.75 -1.83
N TYR A 687 -23.03 24.09 -3.14
CA TYR A 687 -23.67 25.25 -3.88
C TYR A 687 -24.26 25.07 -5.31
N ASP A 688 -25.31 25.84 -5.62
CA ASP A 688 -25.48 26.56 -6.92
C ASP A 688 -26.36 27.82 -6.76
N THR A 689 -26.09 28.84 -7.57
CA THR A 689 -26.68 30.19 -7.43
C THR A 689 -28.00 30.33 -8.22
N SER A 690 -29.12 30.44 -7.50
CA SER A 690 -30.34 31.08 -8.03
C SER A 690 -30.61 32.38 -7.26
N GLY A 691 -30.22 33.54 -7.81
CA GLY A 691 -30.62 34.88 -7.31
C GLY A 691 -30.04 35.38 -5.97
N ALA A 692 -29.64 34.50 -5.06
CA ALA A 692 -29.08 34.82 -3.74
C ALA A 692 -27.57 35.17 -3.78
N LEU A 693 -27.12 35.98 -2.82
CA LEU A 693 -25.73 36.47 -2.74
C LEU A 693 -24.84 35.65 -1.81
N LEU A 694 -25.38 35.05 -0.74
CA LEU A 694 -24.58 34.50 0.36
C LEU A 694 -24.74 32.99 0.48
N TRP A 695 -23.61 32.32 0.70
CA TRP A 695 -23.53 30.94 1.13
C TRP A 695 -23.01 30.85 2.55
N VAL A 696 -23.01 29.67 3.15
CA VAL A 696 -22.82 29.53 4.59
C VAL A 696 -21.39 29.85 5.07
N GLY A 697 -20.35 29.45 4.36
CA GLY A 697 -18.97 29.85 4.66
C GLY A 697 -18.75 31.35 4.54
N GLU A 698 -19.32 32.01 3.53
CA GLU A 698 -19.26 33.48 3.45
C GLU A 698 -20.01 34.15 4.61
N LEU A 699 -21.17 33.61 5.03
CA LEU A 699 -21.87 34.07 6.23
C LEU A 699 -21.00 33.90 7.49
N SER A 700 -20.30 32.76 7.61
CA SER A 700 -19.40 32.47 8.72
C SER A 700 -18.23 33.45 8.78
N ASP A 701 -17.61 33.78 7.64
CA ASP A 701 -16.51 34.73 7.56
C ASP A 701 -16.94 36.14 7.98
N ILE A 702 -18.12 36.57 7.50
CA ILE A 702 -18.67 37.88 7.86
C ILE A 702 -18.99 37.93 9.36
N ALA A 703 -19.47 36.83 9.94
CA ALA A 703 -19.69 36.74 11.38
C ALA A 703 -18.37 36.78 12.16
N MET A 704 -17.33 36.06 11.71
CA MET A 704 -16.00 36.11 12.30
C MET A 704 -15.43 37.52 12.32
N GLU A 705 -15.66 38.31 11.27
CA GLU A 705 -15.21 39.70 11.19
C GLU A 705 -15.96 40.64 12.14
N ARG A 706 -17.24 40.39 12.43
CA ARG A 706 -18.14 41.36 13.09
C ARG A 706 -18.47 41.05 14.54
N CYS A 707 -18.39 39.79 14.95
CA CYS A 707 -19.00 39.31 16.19
C CYS A 707 -18.01 38.72 17.17
N ALA A 708 -18.26 38.97 18.46
CA ALA A 708 -17.53 38.34 19.56
C ALA A 708 -18.31 37.20 20.25
N THR A 709 -19.61 37.08 19.97
CA THR A 709 -20.51 36.13 20.64
C THR A 709 -21.30 35.31 19.63
N ALA A 710 -21.69 34.10 20.03
CA ALA A 710 -22.46 33.16 19.23
C ALA A 710 -23.83 33.74 18.83
N ARG A 711 -24.51 34.44 19.75
CA ARG A 711 -25.77 35.14 19.43
C ARG A 711 -25.60 36.24 18.38
N CYS A 712 -24.57 37.08 18.52
CA CYS A 712 -24.26 38.10 17.51
C CYS A 712 -24.05 37.46 16.15
N ALA A 713 -23.30 36.34 16.12
CA ALA A 713 -23.03 35.62 14.91
C ALA A 713 -24.30 35.06 14.26
N ILE A 714 -25.16 34.39 15.03
CA ILE A 714 -26.45 33.84 14.56
C ILE A 714 -27.34 34.94 13.98
N GLU A 715 -27.52 36.04 14.69
CA GLU A 715 -28.35 37.16 14.25
C GLU A 715 -27.76 37.86 13.01
N THR A 716 -26.43 37.97 12.94
CA THR A 716 -25.73 38.55 11.79
C THR A 716 -25.87 37.67 10.56
N MET A 717 -25.59 36.37 10.68
CA MET A 717 -25.72 35.42 9.58
C MET A 717 -27.17 35.34 9.10
N GLY A 718 -28.09 35.13 10.04
CA GLY A 718 -29.51 35.03 9.75
C GLY A 718 -30.10 36.29 9.11
N GLY A 719 -29.77 37.47 9.65
CA GLY A 719 -30.27 38.74 9.11
C GLY A 719 -29.67 39.10 7.74
N LEU A 720 -28.42 38.73 7.48
CA LEU A 720 -27.81 38.90 6.16
C LEU A 720 -28.43 37.93 5.14
N ALA A 721 -28.66 36.68 5.53
CA ALA A 721 -29.32 35.69 4.70
C ALA A 721 -30.78 36.07 4.36
N GLU A 722 -31.55 36.59 5.32
CA GLU A 722 -32.90 37.13 5.08
C GLU A 722 -32.89 38.32 4.10
N LYS A 723 -31.83 39.15 4.12
CA LYS A 723 -31.74 40.39 3.33
C LYS A 723 -31.17 40.19 1.93
N TYR A 724 -30.13 39.37 1.80
CA TYR A 724 -29.35 39.21 0.58
C TYR A 724 -29.52 37.82 -0.06
N GLY A 725 -30.33 36.96 0.55
CA GLY A 725 -30.59 35.60 0.13
C GLY A 725 -29.51 34.63 0.59
N PHE A 726 -29.94 33.38 0.79
CA PHE A 726 -29.08 32.24 1.04
C PHE A 726 -29.19 31.24 -0.12
N TYR A 727 -28.06 30.68 -0.56
CA TYR A 727 -28.05 29.54 -1.46
C TYR A 727 -27.21 28.38 -0.89
N GLY A 728 -27.78 27.17 -0.95
CA GLY A 728 -27.06 25.89 -0.90
C GLY A 728 -27.03 25.26 -2.30
N THR A 729 -26.97 23.94 -2.41
CA THR A 729 -27.06 23.26 -3.71
C THR A 729 -28.47 23.24 -4.29
N THR A 730 -28.57 23.13 -5.62
CA THR A 730 -29.84 22.92 -6.34
C THR A 730 -30.42 21.53 -6.11
N SER A 731 -29.63 20.59 -5.57
CA SER A 731 -30.13 19.31 -5.07
C SER A 731 -30.88 19.52 -3.75
N ILE A 732 -32.15 19.14 -3.69
CA ILE A 732 -32.96 19.24 -2.46
C ILE A 732 -32.39 18.43 -1.27
N VAL A 733 -31.46 17.49 -1.52
CA VAL A 733 -30.84 16.65 -0.48
C VAL A 733 -29.82 17.45 0.35
N GLU A 734 -29.28 18.54 -0.21
CA GLU A 734 -28.22 19.37 0.39
C GLU A 734 -28.51 20.87 0.24
N ALA A 735 -29.76 21.25 -0.03
CA ALA A 735 -30.16 22.65 -0.14
C ALA A 735 -30.08 23.47 1.18
N GLY A 736 -29.60 22.86 2.27
CA GLY A 736 -29.63 23.43 3.62
C GLY A 736 -28.47 22.98 4.50
N GLU A 737 -28.01 23.90 5.34
CA GLU A 737 -26.74 23.80 6.07
C GLU A 737 -26.90 23.95 7.57
N ALA A 738 -25.92 23.40 8.28
CA ALA A 738 -25.89 23.34 9.73
C ALA A 738 -24.53 23.76 10.28
N LEU A 739 -24.54 24.64 11.27
CA LEU A 739 -23.36 25.10 11.97
C LEU A 739 -23.47 24.85 13.45
N THR A 740 -22.36 24.41 14.03
CA THR A 740 -22.11 24.54 15.46
C THR A 740 -21.39 25.86 15.70
N ILE A 741 -21.78 26.60 16.72
CA ILE A 741 -21.25 27.93 17.01
C ILE A 741 -20.97 27.99 18.50
N ALA A 742 -19.76 28.34 18.90
CA ALA A 742 -19.39 28.50 20.30
C ALA A 742 -18.63 29.81 20.52
N ASP A 743 -18.90 30.45 21.65
CA ASP A 743 -18.11 31.56 22.17
C ASP A 743 -17.59 31.23 23.58
N LYS A 744 -17.04 32.20 24.29
CA LYS A 744 -16.48 32.01 25.64
C LYS A 744 -17.51 31.65 26.74
N SER A 745 -18.80 31.56 26.41
CA SER A 745 -19.89 31.45 27.38
C SER A 745 -21.01 30.50 27.00
N GLU A 746 -21.24 30.26 25.71
CA GLU A 746 -22.32 29.39 25.24
C GLU A 746 -21.99 28.71 23.91
N ALA A 747 -22.66 27.60 23.65
CA ALA A 747 -22.60 26.85 22.40
C ALA A 747 -24.01 26.67 21.81
N TRP A 748 -24.10 26.67 20.49
CA TRP A 748 -25.35 26.69 19.71
C TRP A 748 -25.24 25.78 18.49
N VAL A 749 -26.40 25.32 18.01
CA VAL A 749 -26.58 24.75 16.67
C VAL A 749 -27.44 25.70 15.86
N PHE A 750 -27.09 25.96 14.61
CA PHE A 750 -27.78 26.85 13.66
C PHE A 750 -28.08 26.09 12.37
N HIS A 751 -29.33 26.07 11.92
CA HIS A 751 -29.76 25.51 10.64
C HIS A 751 -30.29 26.60 9.72
N ILE A 752 -30.01 26.49 8.42
CA ILE A 752 -30.44 27.45 7.41
C ILE A 752 -30.81 26.75 6.11
N VAL A 753 -31.86 27.25 5.46
CA VAL A 753 -32.31 26.87 4.11
C VAL A 753 -32.72 28.13 3.34
N ALA A 754 -32.78 28.04 2.01
CA ALA A 754 -33.36 29.11 1.20
C ALA A 754 -34.87 29.26 1.51
N ASP A 755 -35.41 30.48 1.39
CA ASP A 755 -36.86 30.66 1.50
C ASP A 755 -37.60 30.32 0.19
N ASP A 756 -38.93 30.35 0.22
CA ASP A 756 -39.78 30.01 -0.93
C ASP A 756 -39.72 31.03 -2.08
N THR A 757 -38.98 32.12 -1.92
CA THR A 757 -38.73 33.13 -2.97
C THR A 757 -37.40 32.93 -3.68
N GLY A 758 -36.49 32.13 -3.11
CA GLY A 758 -35.11 31.98 -3.55
C GLY A 758 -34.24 33.24 -3.36
N ASN A 759 -34.77 34.31 -2.75
CA ASN A 759 -34.05 35.57 -2.51
C ASN A 759 -33.89 35.89 -1.02
N GLY A 760 -34.40 35.05 -0.13
CA GLY A 760 -34.24 35.14 1.32
C GLY A 760 -33.77 33.82 1.91
N ALA A 761 -33.97 33.65 3.21
CA ALA A 761 -33.62 32.43 3.93
C ALA A 761 -34.64 32.13 5.03
N VAL A 762 -34.72 30.86 5.42
CA VAL A 762 -35.36 30.42 6.66
C VAL A 762 -34.30 29.77 7.53
N TRP A 763 -34.23 30.15 8.81
CA TRP A 763 -33.22 29.62 9.71
C TRP A 763 -33.73 29.49 11.14
N VAL A 764 -33.11 28.59 11.90
CA VAL A 764 -33.34 28.38 13.34
C VAL A 764 -32.03 28.08 14.04
N ALA A 765 -31.89 28.50 15.29
CA ALA A 765 -30.81 28.12 16.17
C ALA A 765 -31.33 27.67 17.53
N GLN A 766 -30.69 26.65 18.10
CA GLN A 766 -30.97 26.14 19.44
C GLN A 766 -29.71 26.13 20.28
N LYS A 767 -29.81 26.66 21.51
CA LYS A 767 -28.72 26.67 22.49
C LYS A 767 -28.47 25.26 23.01
N VAL A 768 -27.19 24.86 23.07
CA VAL A 768 -26.81 23.64 23.79
C VAL A 768 -27.00 23.89 25.29
N PRO A 769 -27.81 23.08 25.99
CA PRO A 769 -28.06 23.29 27.41
C PRO A 769 -26.77 23.29 28.23
N LYS A 770 -26.79 24.00 29.35
CA LYS A 770 -25.63 24.05 30.25
C LYS A 770 -25.20 22.65 30.69
N GLY A 771 -23.92 22.32 30.52
CA GLY A 771 -23.34 21.03 30.85
C GLY A 771 -23.67 19.91 29.86
N HIS A 772 -24.21 20.24 28.68
CA HIS A 772 -24.52 19.27 27.63
C HIS A 772 -23.53 19.33 26.46
N ALA A 773 -23.54 18.27 25.66
CA ALA A 773 -22.87 18.16 24.37
C ALA A 773 -23.86 17.63 23.32
N THR A 774 -23.63 17.98 22.06
CA THR A 774 -24.39 17.48 20.91
C THR A 774 -23.48 17.24 19.71
N MET A 775 -23.99 16.50 18.74
CA MET A 775 -23.37 16.23 17.46
C MET A 775 -24.39 16.43 16.34
N VAL A 776 -23.96 16.99 15.23
CA VAL A 776 -24.77 17.29 14.05
C VAL A 776 -24.13 16.59 12.84
N PRO A 777 -24.64 15.41 12.43
CA PRO A 777 -24.23 14.77 11.18
C PRO A 777 -24.96 15.41 10.00
N ASN A 778 -25.04 14.73 8.85
CA ASN A 778 -25.69 15.24 7.64
C ASN A 778 -27.23 15.24 7.69
N VAL A 779 -27.81 15.70 8.81
CA VAL A 779 -29.24 15.84 9.03
C VAL A 779 -29.48 16.95 10.07
N PHE A 780 -30.56 17.72 9.90
CA PHE A 780 -30.97 18.69 10.91
C PHE A 780 -31.38 17.98 12.21
N VAL A 781 -31.00 18.56 13.35
CA VAL A 781 -31.27 18.00 14.70
C VAL A 781 -32.17 18.86 15.60
N ILE A 782 -32.52 20.08 15.17
CA ILE A 782 -33.38 21.02 15.91
C ILE A 782 -34.81 20.66 15.54
N ARG A 783 -35.60 20.23 16.53
CA ARG A 783 -36.96 19.74 16.33
C ARG A 783 -37.97 20.85 16.60
N GLU A 784 -38.78 20.70 17.65
CA GLU A 784 -39.81 21.66 18.04
C GLU A 784 -39.21 23.01 18.44
N ILE A 785 -39.68 24.07 17.80
CA ILE A 785 -39.31 25.46 18.10
C ILE A 785 -40.31 26.03 19.12
N ASP A 786 -39.79 26.58 20.21
CA ASP A 786 -40.58 27.34 21.17
C ASP A 786 -40.42 28.85 20.90
N PRO A 787 -41.42 29.52 20.30
CA PRO A 787 -41.31 30.93 19.95
C PRO A 787 -41.29 31.87 21.16
N ASP A 788 -41.70 31.38 22.34
CA ASP A 788 -41.72 32.15 23.59
C ASP A 788 -40.39 32.03 24.37
N ASP A 789 -39.48 31.15 23.94
CA ASP A 789 -38.18 30.89 24.58
C ASP A 789 -37.01 31.51 23.78
N SER A 790 -36.91 32.84 23.81
CA SER A 790 -35.78 33.56 23.20
C SER A 790 -34.42 33.30 23.89
N GLU A 791 -34.43 32.64 25.05
CA GLU A 791 -33.19 32.25 25.72
C GLU A 791 -32.57 31.04 25.02
N ASN A 792 -33.37 30.05 24.62
CA ASN A 792 -32.85 28.84 24.00
C ASN A 792 -33.06 28.76 22.48
N PHE A 793 -33.91 29.61 21.90
CA PHE A 793 -34.18 29.63 20.46
C PHE A 793 -34.01 31.01 19.83
N LEU A 794 -33.44 31.02 18.63
CA LEU A 794 -33.42 32.15 17.69
C LEU A 794 -33.91 31.65 16.33
N PHE A 795 -34.66 32.42 15.57
CA PHE A 795 -35.17 31.97 14.25
C PHE A 795 -35.53 33.15 13.35
N SER A 796 -35.61 32.88 12.05
CA SER A 796 -36.00 33.87 11.03
C SER A 796 -37.46 34.30 11.21
N LYS A 797 -37.77 35.57 10.92
CA LYS A 797 -39.12 36.11 11.16
C LYS A 797 -40.16 35.47 10.25
N ASN A 798 -39.74 34.99 9.09
CA ASN A 798 -40.57 34.39 8.07
C ASN A 798 -40.82 32.87 8.27
N ILE A 799 -40.16 32.20 9.22
CA ILE A 799 -40.19 30.72 9.36
C ILE A 799 -41.61 30.16 9.40
N PHE A 800 -42.47 30.68 10.28
CA PHE A 800 -43.85 30.19 10.41
C PHE A 800 -44.73 30.55 9.20
N ASP A 801 -44.47 31.69 8.57
CA ASP A 801 -45.27 32.18 7.44
C ASP A 801 -44.95 31.44 6.15
N VAL A 802 -43.66 31.11 5.92
CA VAL A 802 -43.20 30.26 4.82
C VAL A 802 -43.81 28.87 4.95
N ALA A 803 -43.68 28.23 6.11
CA ALA A 803 -44.24 26.90 6.35
C ALA A 803 -45.76 26.83 6.13
N ARG A 804 -46.51 27.84 6.60
CA ARG A 804 -47.97 27.93 6.38
C ARG A 804 -48.32 28.16 4.92
N ARG A 805 -47.59 29.05 4.23
CA ARG A 805 -47.85 29.40 2.83
C ARG A 805 -47.61 28.22 1.88
N LEU A 806 -46.60 27.40 2.17
CA LEU A 806 -46.31 26.17 1.44
C LEU A 806 -47.20 24.99 1.85
N GLY A 807 -48.01 25.14 2.90
CA GLY A 807 -48.87 24.08 3.43
C GLY A 807 -48.10 22.97 4.15
N TRP A 808 -46.84 23.22 4.52
CA TRP A 808 -46.00 22.28 5.27
C TRP A 808 -46.31 22.26 6.76
N TRP A 809 -46.93 23.32 7.28
CA TRP A 809 -47.42 23.40 8.65
C TRP A 809 -48.82 24.04 8.69
N ASP A 810 -49.75 23.45 9.44
CA ASP A 810 -51.15 23.88 9.50
C ASP A 810 -51.41 25.01 10.52
N GLY A 811 -50.38 25.41 11.27
CA GLY A 811 -50.47 26.41 12.32
C GLY A 811 -50.85 25.87 13.70
N VAL A 812 -50.97 24.54 13.86
CA VAL A 812 -51.30 23.88 15.12
C VAL A 812 -50.06 23.27 15.76
N GLY A 813 -49.92 23.44 17.08
CA GLY A 813 -48.78 22.93 17.84
C GLY A 813 -47.50 23.75 17.67
N LYS A 814 -46.36 23.18 18.07
CA LYS A 814 -45.04 23.75 17.79
C LYS A 814 -44.59 23.35 16.39
N LEU A 815 -43.85 24.23 15.71
CA LEU A 815 -43.24 23.90 14.43
C LEU A 815 -42.02 23.01 14.68
N ASP A 816 -41.97 21.83 14.06
CA ASP A 816 -40.79 20.94 14.07
C ASP A 816 -39.95 21.19 12.82
N PHE A 817 -38.74 21.74 12.99
CA PHE A 817 -37.93 22.18 11.86
C PHE A 817 -37.48 21.01 10.97
N VAL A 818 -37.11 19.86 11.55
CA VAL A 818 -36.74 18.67 10.76
C VAL A 818 -37.94 18.16 9.99
N ASN A 819 -39.11 18.08 10.62
CA ASN A 819 -40.32 17.61 9.95
C ASN A 819 -40.70 18.50 8.75
N VAL A 820 -40.62 19.82 8.94
CA VAL A 820 -41.12 20.83 7.99
C VAL A 820 -40.12 21.18 6.89
N TYR A 821 -38.83 21.28 7.21
CA TYR A 821 -37.79 21.81 6.30
C TYR A 821 -36.73 20.79 5.87
N SER A 822 -36.80 19.53 6.32
CA SER A 822 -35.91 18.46 5.87
C SER A 822 -36.64 17.41 5.03
N VAL A 823 -35.95 16.88 4.03
CA VAL A 823 -36.52 15.94 3.04
C VAL A 823 -36.35 14.48 3.44
N SER A 824 -35.12 13.99 3.60
CA SER A 824 -34.80 12.59 3.92
C SER A 824 -33.34 12.43 4.38
N GLU A 825 -32.97 11.23 4.80
CA GLU A 825 -31.56 10.81 4.96
C GLU A 825 -30.89 10.76 3.57
N TYR A 826 -29.57 10.90 3.54
CA TYR A 826 -28.82 11.11 2.30
C TYR A 826 -28.86 9.89 1.36
N ASP A 827 -28.40 8.73 1.83
CA ASP A 827 -28.22 7.54 1.00
C ASP A 827 -29.03 6.35 1.51
N HIS A 828 -28.83 6.01 2.79
CA HIS A 828 -29.48 4.89 3.46
C HIS A 828 -29.97 5.28 4.87
N PRO A 829 -30.86 4.50 5.52
CA PRO A 829 -31.54 4.90 6.76
C PRO A 829 -30.66 5.14 8.01
N TYR A 830 -29.35 4.90 7.89
CA TYR A 830 -28.39 5.00 9.00
C TYR A 830 -27.20 5.93 8.69
N TYR A 831 -27.19 6.59 7.54
CA TYR A 831 -26.06 7.39 7.06
C TYR A 831 -25.68 8.52 8.02
N ALA A 832 -26.65 9.25 8.57
CA ALA A 832 -26.46 10.28 9.59
C ALA A 832 -26.90 9.79 10.98
N GLY A 833 -28.03 9.08 11.07
CA GLY A 833 -28.63 8.64 12.33
C GLY A 833 -27.72 7.75 13.17
N ARG A 834 -26.87 6.91 12.56
CA ARG A 834 -25.93 6.08 13.31
C ARG A 834 -24.74 6.86 13.83
N ARG A 835 -24.27 7.87 13.10
CA ARG A 835 -23.26 8.80 13.62
C ARG A 835 -23.84 9.60 14.78
N LEU A 836 -25.05 10.15 14.66
CA LEU A 836 -25.73 10.87 15.74
C LEU A 836 -25.78 10.02 17.01
N TRP A 837 -26.25 8.78 16.89
CA TRP A 837 -26.21 7.80 17.98
C TRP A 837 -24.80 7.64 18.55
N ARG A 838 -23.80 7.39 17.71
CA ARG A 838 -22.44 7.10 18.15
C ARG A 838 -21.86 8.26 18.95
N GLY A 839 -21.98 9.49 18.44
CA GLY A 839 -21.54 10.70 19.16
C GLY A 839 -22.18 10.83 20.53
N LEU A 840 -23.52 10.76 20.60
CA LEU A 840 -24.24 10.87 21.88
C LEU A 840 -23.94 9.71 22.84
N SER A 841 -23.79 8.48 22.31
CA SER A 841 -23.45 7.29 23.10
C SER A 841 -22.01 7.33 23.65
N LEU A 842 -21.08 8.02 22.97
CA LEU A 842 -19.73 8.24 23.47
C LEU A 842 -19.69 9.31 24.56
N PHE A 843 -20.52 10.35 24.46
CA PHE A 843 -20.66 11.36 25.52
C PHE A 843 -21.35 10.78 26.76
N ALA A 844 -22.45 10.05 26.57
CA ALA A 844 -23.28 9.52 27.66
C ALA A 844 -23.59 8.01 27.50
N PRO A 845 -22.58 7.13 27.64
CA PRO A 845 -22.77 5.67 27.58
C PRO A 845 -23.88 5.16 28.51
N SER A 846 -24.08 5.79 29.67
CA SER A 846 -25.09 5.42 30.67
C SER A 846 -26.53 5.46 30.17
N LEU A 847 -26.81 6.24 29.12
CA LEU A 847 -28.15 6.33 28.53
C LEU A 847 -28.53 5.09 27.71
N ASN A 848 -27.55 4.28 27.29
CA ASN A 848 -27.78 3.06 26.50
C ASN A 848 -28.74 3.30 25.32
N LEU A 849 -28.49 4.37 24.55
CA LEU A 849 -29.30 4.76 23.39
C LEU A 849 -29.35 3.61 22.36
N ASP A 850 -30.51 3.37 21.77
CA ASP A 850 -30.69 2.30 20.77
C ASP A 850 -30.08 2.71 19.41
N PRO A 851 -29.07 2.00 18.89
CA PRO A 851 -28.44 2.33 17.60
C PRO A 851 -29.33 2.18 16.37
N LYS A 852 -30.49 1.53 16.50
CA LYS A 852 -31.35 1.15 15.36
C LYS A 852 -32.45 2.14 15.04
N LEU A 853 -32.54 3.24 15.79
CA LEU A 853 -33.62 4.21 15.58
C LEU A 853 -33.46 4.99 14.28
N GLY A 854 -32.21 5.25 13.84
CA GLY A 854 -31.94 6.08 12.67
C GLY A 854 -32.52 7.50 12.83
N VAL A 855 -32.96 8.09 11.73
CA VAL A 855 -33.70 9.37 11.74
C VAL A 855 -35.16 9.10 11.37
N ASP A 856 -36.08 9.61 12.18
CA ASP A 856 -37.52 9.71 11.89
C ASP A 856 -37.86 11.21 11.74
N TRP A 857 -38.63 11.57 10.72
CA TRP A 857 -38.99 12.97 10.47
C TRP A 857 -40.23 13.39 11.22
N ASP A 858 -41.13 12.47 11.55
CA ASP A 858 -42.38 12.80 12.22
C ASP A 858 -42.19 12.84 13.74
N HIS A 859 -41.17 12.14 14.26
CA HIS A 859 -40.84 12.13 15.69
C HIS A 859 -39.32 12.20 15.94
N ALA A 860 -38.92 12.76 17.08
CA ALA A 860 -37.51 12.73 17.49
C ALA A 860 -37.07 11.31 17.87
N THR A 861 -35.99 10.81 17.26
CA THR A 861 -35.37 9.51 17.59
C THR A 861 -34.34 9.60 18.70
N TYR A 862 -33.49 10.63 18.65
CA TYR A 862 -32.47 10.92 19.64
C TYR A 862 -32.69 12.31 20.25
N PRO A 863 -32.25 12.55 21.50
CA PRO A 863 -32.32 13.88 22.09
C PRO A 863 -31.41 14.87 21.35
N PHE A 864 -31.81 16.15 21.31
CA PHE A 864 -31.00 17.23 20.73
C PHE A 864 -29.59 17.30 21.33
N SER A 865 -29.43 16.99 22.61
CA SER A 865 -28.14 16.96 23.31
C SER A 865 -28.20 15.99 24.50
N VAL A 866 -27.04 15.59 25.00
CA VAL A 866 -26.92 14.77 26.22
C VAL A 866 -25.98 15.44 27.21
N LYS A 867 -26.19 15.19 28.50
CA LYS A 867 -25.20 15.50 29.53
C LYS A 867 -24.11 14.41 29.48
N PRO A 868 -22.83 14.75 29.22
CA PRO A 868 -21.78 13.75 29.24
C PRO A 868 -21.65 13.06 30.61
N ASP A 869 -21.35 11.77 30.61
CA ASP A 869 -21.14 10.99 31.83
C ASP A 869 -19.88 11.44 32.57
N GLU A 870 -18.85 11.80 31.80
CA GLU A 870 -17.58 12.35 32.27
C GLU A 870 -17.30 13.70 31.60
N PRO A 871 -16.57 14.61 32.25
CA PRO A 871 -16.18 15.87 31.63
C PRO A 871 -15.45 15.67 30.32
N VAL A 872 -15.82 16.44 29.30
CA VAL A 872 -15.24 16.37 27.96
C VAL A 872 -13.80 16.90 28.00
N THR A 873 -12.87 16.12 27.45
CA THR A 873 -11.44 16.46 27.35
C THR A 873 -11.00 16.57 25.89
N VAL A 874 -9.90 17.28 25.65
CA VAL A 874 -9.24 17.33 24.33
C VAL A 874 -8.95 15.92 23.80
N ASP A 875 -8.43 15.02 24.65
CA ASP A 875 -8.13 13.65 24.25
C ASP A 875 -9.37 12.82 23.92
N PHE A 876 -10.50 13.09 24.58
CA PHE A 876 -11.78 12.50 24.20
C PHE A 876 -12.18 12.92 22.79
N LEU A 877 -12.06 14.21 22.44
CA LEU A 877 -12.42 14.72 21.12
C LEU A 877 -11.50 14.17 20.02
N LYS A 878 -10.18 14.11 20.28
CA LYS A 878 -9.23 13.45 19.39
C LYS A 878 -9.65 12.00 19.09
N ARG A 879 -10.10 11.25 20.11
CA ARG A 879 -10.61 9.88 19.93
C ARG A 879 -11.94 9.83 19.19
N LEU A 880 -12.87 10.72 19.50
CA LEU A 880 -14.19 10.77 18.86
C LEU A 880 -14.08 10.98 17.34
N TYR A 881 -13.23 11.90 16.89
CA TYR A 881 -13.02 12.12 15.45
C TYR A 881 -12.23 11.01 14.75
N ARG A 882 -11.59 10.12 15.52
CA ARG A 882 -10.86 8.95 15.02
C ARG A 882 -11.72 7.68 14.99
N ASP A 883 -12.99 7.77 15.38
CA ASP A 883 -13.88 6.63 15.58
C ASP A 883 -14.48 6.09 14.27
N HIS A 884 -14.52 4.75 14.21
CA HIS A 884 -15.14 3.92 13.17
C HIS A 884 -16.12 2.91 13.80
N TYR A 885 -16.80 3.32 14.86
CA TYR A 885 -17.72 2.51 15.67
C TYR A 885 -17.05 1.43 16.52
N GLU A 886 -15.82 1.65 16.97
CA GLU A 886 -15.03 0.65 17.69
C GLU A 886 -15.76 0.09 18.92
N GLY A 887 -15.70 -1.24 19.09
CA GLY A 887 -16.33 -1.94 20.22
C GLY A 887 -17.85 -2.12 20.10
N THR A 888 -18.42 -1.91 18.91
CA THR A 888 -19.85 -2.11 18.61
C THR A 888 -20.05 -3.17 17.52
N PRO A 889 -21.26 -3.69 17.31
CA PRO A 889 -21.56 -4.57 16.17
C PRO A 889 -21.34 -3.94 14.77
N TYR A 890 -21.03 -2.64 14.72
CA TYR A 890 -20.87 -1.83 13.52
C TYR A 890 -19.41 -1.40 13.29
N ASP A 891 -18.50 -1.91 14.13
CA ASP A 891 -17.08 -1.63 14.10
C ASP A 891 -16.46 -2.01 12.76
N LEU A 892 -16.08 -1.00 11.97
CA LEU A 892 -15.48 -1.20 10.65
C LEU A 892 -14.11 -1.89 10.72
N THR A 893 -13.45 -1.90 11.89
CA THR A 893 -12.18 -2.59 12.14
C THR A 893 -12.35 -4.06 12.54
N ASP A 894 -13.56 -4.53 12.87
CA ASP A 894 -13.85 -5.95 13.16
C ASP A 894 -14.58 -6.67 12.01
N HIS A 895 -14.87 -5.96 10.92
CA HIS A 895 -15.46 -6.53 9.71
C HIS A 895 -14.43 -7.23 8.82
N VAL A 896 -13.83 -8.34 9.28
CA VAL A 896 -12.76 -9.11 8.61
C VAL A 896 -12.99 -9.37 7.11
N VAL A 897 -14.24 -9.49 6.67
CA VAL A 897 -14.54 -9.74 5.25
C VAL A 897 -14.45 -8.44 4.42
N ALA A 898 -15.09 -7.38 4.91
CA ALA A 898 -15.19 -6.10 4.22
C ALA A 898 -13.91 -5.26 4.36
N GLY A 899 -13.28 -5.31 5.53
CA GLY A 899 -11.96 -4.71 5.80
C GLY A 899 -10.80 -5.53 5.24
N GLY A 900 -11.08 -6.59 4.49
CA GLY A 900 -10.08 -7.50 3.96
C GLY A 900 -9.26 -8.18 5.07
N PRO A 901 -8.18 -8.87 4.70
CA PRO A 901 -7.43 -9.72 5.62
C PRO A 901 -6.64 -8.93 6.69
N PHE A 902 -6.62 -7.60 6.62
CA PHE A 902 -5.90 -6.73 7.54
C PHE A 902 -6.81 -5.72 8.25
N ASN A 903 -8.13 -5.93 8.21
CA ASN A 903 -9.10 -5.15 8.98
C ASN A 903 -9.04 -3.63 8.73
N THR A 904 -8.83 -3.18 7.48
CA THR A 904 -8.92 -1.74 7.18
C THR A 904 -10.36 -1.27 7.45
N PRO A 905 -10.58 -0.12 8.12
CA PRO A 905 -11.91 0.47 8.28
C PRO A 905 -12.36 1.25 7.05
N THR A 906 -11.46 1.52 6.09
CA THR A 906 -11.76 2.30 4.88
C THR A 906 -12.82 1.58 4.04
N ARG A 907 -13.97 2.23 3.83
CA ARG A 907 -15.07 1.76 2.97
C ARG A 907 -15.32 2.76 1.86
N TYR A 908 -14.94 2.43 0.63
CA TYR A 908 -15.25 3.26 -0.53
C TYR A 908 -16.73 3.14 -0.91
N ASP A 909 -17.25 4.16 -1.59
CA ASP A 909 -18.63 4.21 -2.08
C ASP A 909 -18.97 3.00 -2.99
N GLY A 910 -20.06 2.30 -2.67
CA GLY A 910 -20.63 1.20 -3.46
C GLY A 910 -21.33 1.63 -4.75
N ALA A 911 -21.33 2.93 -5.05
CA ALA A 911 -22.00 3.60 -6.15
C ALA A 911 -23.52 3.30 -6.16
N GLU A 912 -24.09 3.01 -7.33
CA GLU A 912 -25.51 2.66 -7.48
C GLU A 912 -25.97 1.47 -6.61
N ALA A 913 -25.05 0.70 -6.03
CA ALA A 913 -25.39 -0.36 -5.10
C ALA A 913 -25.96 0.18 -3.77
N GLU A 914 -25.44 1.30 -3.24
CA GLU A 914 -25.88 1.89 -1.96
C GLU A 914 -27.32 2.42 -2.02
N LYS A 915 -27.75 2.85 -3.21
CA LYS A 915 -29.11 3.36 -3.49
C LYS A 915 -30.21 2.29 -3.54
N SER A 916 -29.92 1.05 -3.17
CA SER A 916 -30.94 0.00 -3.15
C SER A 916 -30.79 -1.01 -2.01
N PHE A 917 -31.92 -1.28 -1.35
CA PHE A 917 -32.02 -2.33 -0.33
C PHE A 917 -31.55 -3.70 -0.81
N LYS A 918 -31.72 -4.02 -2.11
CA LYS A 918 -31.32 -5.31 -2.69
C LYS A 918 -29.82 -5.57 -2.55
N HIS A 919 -29.01 -4.51 -2.57
CA HIS A 919 -27.56 -4.61 -2.57
C HIS A 919 -26.98 -4.37 -1.19
N GLY A 920 -27.55 -3.44 -0.41
CA GLY A 920 -27.10 -3.12 0.95
C GLY A 920 -26.32 -1.81 1.00
N ALA A 921 -25.66 -1.53 2.12
CA ALA A 921 -24.93 -0.29 2.37
C ALA A 921 -23.82 -0.50 3.41
N TRP A 922 -22.82 0.39 3.40
CA TRP A 922 -21.80 0.48 4.45
C TRP A 922 -22.20 1.47 5.53
N GLU A 923 -21.66 1.31 6.73
CA GLU A 923 -21.73 2.39 7.72
C GLU A 923 -20.78 3.51 7.34
N ARG A 924 -21.29 4.75 7.36
CA ARG A 924 -20.45 5.93 7.28
C ARG A 924 -19.85 6.22 8.67
N ALA A 925 -18.53 6.08 8.80
CA ALA A 925 -17.79 6.41 10.03
C ALA A 925 -17.66 7.93 10.26
N ILE A 926 -17.22 8.30 11.47
CA ILE A 926 -16.84 9.69 11.80
C ILE A 926 -15.50 10.01 11.17
N SER A 927 -14.49 9.14 11.36
CA SER A 927 -13.24 9.20 10.61
C SER A 927 -13.38 8.44 9.30
N LEU A 928 -13.10 9.06 8.16
CA LEU A 928 -13.15 8.38 6.87
C LEU A 928 -12.02 8.78 5.93
N TYR A 929 -11.89 7.99 4.87
CA TYR A 929 -10.81 8.10 3.89
C TYR A 929 -10.82 9.42 3.10
N ARG A 930 -11.98 10.08 2.96
CA ARG A 930 -12.14 11.36 2.24
C ARG A 930 -12.20 12.59 3.14
N THR A 931 -11.88 12.45 4.43
CA THR A 931 -11.74 13.60 5.33
C THR A 931 -10.55 14.45 4.90
N GLN A 932 -10.80 15.69 4.48
CA GLN A 932 -9.78 16.64 4.03
C GLN A 932 -9.10 17.32 5.21
N TYR A 933 -9.85 17.60 6.27
CA TYR A 933 -9.35 18.05 7.56
C TYR A 933 -10.41 17.81 8.66
N SER A 934 -9.99 17.92 9.91
CA SER A 934 -10.87 18.00 11.07
C SER A 934 -10.31 18.99 12.06
N TYR A 935 -11.19 19.67 12.79
CA TYR A 935 -10.78 20.46 13.93
C TYR A 935 -11.82 20.50 15.03
N PHE A 936 -11.37 20.91 16.21
CA PHE A 936 -12.25 21.43 17.24
C PHE A 936 -11.57 22.65 17.87
N ALA A 937 -12.35 23.71 18.04
CA ALA A 937 -11.88 24.97 18.54
C ALA A 937 -12.47 25.20 19.93
N VAL A 938 -11.60 25.57 20.88
CA VAL A 938 -11.96 25.73 22.29
C VAL A 938 -11.86 27.21 22.66
N ALA A 939 -13.02 27.80 22.96
CA ALA A 939 -13.14 29.19 23.37
C ALA A 939 -13.07 29.28 24.89
N TYR A 940 -12.02 29.90 25.41
CA TYR A 940 -11.79 29.99 26.85
C TYR A 940 -12.09 31.39 27.38
N LYS A 941 -12.63 31.41 28.61
CA LYS A 941 -12.91 32.67 29.30
C LYS A 941 -11.63 33.38 29.77
N ASP A 942 -10.73 32.64 30.41
CA ASP A 942 -9.61 33.19 31.19
C ASP A 942 -8.20 32.78 30.66
N LYS A 943 -8.12 32.13 29.49
CA LYS A 943 -6.87 31.79 28.78
C LYS A 943 -7.02 31.99 27.26
N ALA A 944 -5.94 31.92 26.49
CA ALA A 944 -6.02 32.08 25.04
C ALA A 944 -6.87 30.96 24.41
N ASN A 945 -7.60 31.31 23.34
CA ASN A 945 -8.39 30.36 22.59
C ASN A 945 -7.49 29.47 21.74
N ILE A 946 -7.89 28.22 21.50
CA ILE A 946 -7.05 27.26 20.77
C ILE A 946 -7.91 26.53 19.72
N ILE A 947 -7.44 26.51 18.47
CA ILE A 947 -7.94 25.58 17.45
C ILE A 947 -7.04 24.35 17.49
N TYR A 948 -7.62 23.17 17.67
CA TYR A 948 -6.92 21.90 17.44
C TYR A 948 -7.22 21.46 16.02
N PHE A 949 -6.28 21.67 15.10
CA PHE A 949 -6.44 21.39 13.66
C PHE A 949 -5.68 20.14 13.25
N ALA A 950 -6.34 19.24 12.52
CA ALA A 950 -5.76 18.03 11.96
C ALA A 950 -5.99 18.02 10.43
N PRO A 951 -4.95 18.18 9.60
CA PRO A 951 -5.09 18.04 8.16
C PRO A 951 -5.28 16.56 7.79
N GLY A 952 -6.15 16.27 6.84
CA GLY A 952 -6.45 14.92 6.36
C GLY A 952 -7.28 14.11 7.35
N THR A 953 -7.26 12.79 7.18
CA THR A 953 -8.08 11.89 7.99
C THR A 953 -7.59 11.81 9.45
N PRO A 954 -8.47 12.01 10.47
CA PRO A 954 -8.06 12.08 11.87
C PRO A 954 -7.31 10.85 12.37
N HIS A 955 -7.65 9.66 11.85
CA HIS A 955 -7.02 8.42 12.28
C HIS A 955 -5.58 8.26 11.77
N ALA A 956 -5.11 9.09 10.83
CA ALA A 956 -3.70 9.20 10.44
C ALA A 956 -3.03 10.53 10.83
N SER A 957 -3.82 11.52 11.25
CA SER A 957 -3.38 12.90 11.50
C SER A 957 -3.08 13.18 12.97
N VAL A 958 -2.49 14.35 13.26
CA VAL A 958 -2.26 14.89 14.61
C VAL A 958 -3.00 16.20 14.73
N TYR A 959 -3.66 16.40 15.88
CA TYR A 959 -4.34 17.65 16.21
C TYR A 959 -3.34 18.68 16.73
N ILE A 960 -3.06 19.70 15.92
CA ILE A 960 -2.07 20.75 16.16
C ILE A 960 -2.77 21.94 16.83
N PRO A 961 -2.24 22.47 17.95
CA PRO A 961 -2.82 23.64 18.59
C PRO A 961 -2.41 24.94 17.90
N ILE A 962 -3.38 25.68 17.35
CA ILE A 962 -3.20 27.04 16.86
C ILE A 962 -3.78 27.98 17.91
N VAL A 963 -2.91 28.78 18.52
CA VAL A 963 -3.31 29.81 19.50
C VAL A 963 -3.97 30.98 18.74
N VAL A 964 -5.18 31.35 19.16
CA VAL A 964 -5.94 32.45 18.57
C VAL A 964 -6.14 33.56 19.60
N LYS A 965 -5.54 34.71 19.33
CA LYS A 965 -5.51 35.84 20.29
C LYS A 965 -5.47 37.20 19.59
N PRO A 966 -5.88 38.27 20.29
CA PRO A 966 -5.69 39.63 19.78
C PRO A 966 -4.23 39.92 19.47
N GLN A 967 -3.99 40.71 18.42
CA GLN A 967 -2.64 41.04 17.93
C GLN A 967 -1.81 39.78 17.61
N GLN A 968 -2.41 38.88 16.81
CA GLN A 968 -1.75 37.69 16.26
C GLN A 968 -0.39 38.03 15.66
N SER A 969 0.66 37.34 16.10
CA SER A 969 2.06 37.59 15.69
C SER A 969 2.52 36.63 14.60
N VAL A 970 2.02 35.40 14.60
CA VAL A 970 2.20 34.41 13.54
C VAL A 970 0.94 34.37 12.69
N THR A 971 1.07 34.83 11.46
CA THR A 971 -0.02 34.93 10.49
C THR A 971 0.13 33.96 9.31
N SER A 972 1.10 33.05 9.37
CA SER A 972 1.35 32.03 8.35
C SER A 972 2.00 30.80 8.97
N ILE A 973 1.45 29.63 8.66
CA ILE A 973 2.00 28.32 9.00
C ILE A 973 2.13 27.55 7.68
N PRO A 974 3.27 27.65 6.97
CA PRO A 974 3.38 27.19 5.58
C PRO A 974 2.98 25.73 5.35
N ALA A 975 3.23 24.86 6.33
CA ALA A 975 2.87 23.45 6.26
C ALA A 975 1.35 23.17 6.23
N LEU A 976 0.53 24.14 6.65
CA LEU A 976 -0.95 24.09 6.64
C LEU A 976 -1.57 24.99 5.55
N GLU A 977 -0.74 25.81 4.86
CA GLU A 977 -1.17 26.75 3.80
C GLU A 977 -1.07 26.17 2.39
N TYR A 978 -0.57 24.94 2.22
CA TYR A 978 -0.60 24.23 0.94
C TYR A 978 -1.43 22.96 1.07
N ALA A 979 -2.61 22.99 0.46
CA ALA A 979 -3.62 21.93 0.49
C ALA A 979 -4.00 21.45 -0.92
N TRP A 980 -3.31 21.93 -1.97
CA TRP A 980 -3.70 21.63 -3.33
C TRP A 980 -3.52 20.14 -3.65
N GLN A 981 -4.63 19.52 -4.03
CA GLN A 981 -4.74 18.11 -4.36
C GLN A 981 -4.21 17.76 -5.75
N GLY A 982 -4.03 18.75 -6.63
CA GLY A 982 -3.61 18.56 -8.03
C GLY A 982 -2.10 18.35 -8.24
N GLU A 983 -1.29 18.61 -7.21
CA GLU A 983 0.15 18.44 -7.27
C GLU A 983 0.70 18.02 -5.89
N PHE A 984 1.51 16.96 -5.88
CA PHE A 984 2.16 16.49 -4.66
C PHE A 984 3.20 17.49 -4.15
N ASN A 985 3.15 17.83 -2.85
CA ASN A 985 4.07 18.78 -2.23
C ASN A 985 4.61 18.30 -0.88
N ARG A 986 5.94 18.19 -0.77
CA ARG A 986 6.64 17.70 0.44
C ARG A 986 6.66 18.69 1.61
N SER A 987 6.28 19.95 1.41
CA SER A 987 6.17 20.94 2.46
C SER A 987 4.78 20.93 3.12
N SER A 988 3.80 20.25 2.51
CA SER A 988 2.44 20.16 3.03
C SER A 988 2.31 19.02 4.02
N LEU A 989 1.85 19.34 5.23
CA LEU A 989 1.54 18.30 6.22
C LEU A 989 0.38 17.42 5.76
N TRP A 990 -0.58 17.98 5.03
CA TRP A 990 -1.68 17.20 4.47
C TRP A 990 -1.18 16.09 3.54
N TRP A 991 -0.24 16.39 2.64
CA TRP A 991 0.38 15.37 1.78
C TRP A 991 1.16 14.32 2.59
N GLY A 992 1.77 14.72 3.72
CA GLY A 992 2.40 13.79 4.67
C GLY A 992 1.40 12.83 5.32
N VAL A 993 0.28 13.35 5.84
CA VAL A 993 -0.83 12.56 6.41
C VAL A 993 -1.47 11.66 5.35
N LEU A 994 -1.64 12.17 4.14
CA LEU A 994 -2.21 11.43 3.03
C LEU A 994 -1.32 10.23 2.63
N SER A 995 0.00 10.43 2.63
CA SER A 995 0.95 9.36 2.33
C SER A 995 0.89 8.24 3.36
N VAL A 996 0.84 8.59 4.66
CA VAL A 996 0.68 7.62 5.76
C VAL A 996 -0.66 6.89 5.66
N SER A 997 -1.76 7.61 5.45
CA SER A 997 -3.10 7.02 5.42
C SER A 997 -3.29 6.04 4.25
N ASN A 998 -2.81 6.36 3.05
CA ASN A 998 -2.92 5.45 1.91
C ASN A 998 -2.00 4.21 2.06
N VAL A 999 -0.78 4.37 2.61
CA VAL A 999 0.13 3.23 2.80
C VAL A 999 -0.39 2.30 3.90
N MET A 1000 -0.92 2.84 5.00
CA MET A 1000 -1.34 1.99 6.12
C MET A 1000 -2.53 1.09 5.77
N ASP A 1001 -3.37 1.47 4.81
CA ASP A 1001 -4.48 0.64 4.31
C ASP A 1001 -4.04 -0.74 3.79
N LEU A 1002 -2.79 -0.87 3.31
CA LEU A 1002 -2.24 -2.15 2.85
C LEU A 1002 -2.29 -3.22 3.94
N LYS A 1003 -2.01 -2.84 5.19
CA LYS A 1003 -1.83 -3.75 6.33
C LYS A 1003 -2.29 -3.09 7.62
N TYR A 1004 -3.49 -2.49 7.58
CA TYR A 1004 -4.02 -1.57 8.60
C TYR A 1004 -3.81 -2.06 10.03
N ARG A 1005 -4.25 -3.29 10.37
CA ARG A 1005 -4.12 -3.86 11.73
C ARG A 1005 -2.71 -3.84 12.32
N TYR A 1006 -1.67 -3.87 11.49
CA TYR A 1006 -0.28 -3.84 11.94
C TYR A 1006 0.28 -2.42 11.91
N MET A 1007 0.08 -1.71 10.78
CA MET A 1007 0.63 -0.39 10.56
C MET A 1007 0.01 0.67 11.48
N ILE A 1008 -1.28 0.54 11.83
CA ILE A 1008 -1.97 1.48 12.72
C ILE A 1008 -1.33 1.53 14.11
N GLU A 1009 -0.72 0.45 14.59
CA GLU A 1009 -0.04 0.44 15.89
C GLU A 1009 1.17 1.39 15.89
N ASP A 1010 1.93 1.45 14.80
CA ASP A 1010 3.08 2.35 14.69
C ASP A 1010 2.65 3.79 14.40
N VAL A 1011 1.57 3.98 13.62
CA VAL A 1011 0.95 5.31 13.44
C VAL A 1011 0.46 5.87 14.76
N ARG A 1012 -0.19 5.05 15.60
CA ARG A 1012 -0.64 5.44 16.94
C ARG A 1012 0.53 5.77 17.86
N LYS A 1013 1.64 5.02 17.82
CA LYS A 1013 2.87 5.36 18.57
C LYS A 1013 3.43 6.72 18.12
N ALA A 1014 3.47 6.98 16.81
CA ALA A 1014 3.94 8.25 16.27
C ALA A 1014 3.02 9.43 16.65
N GLN A 1015 1.70 9.23 16.59
CA GLN A 1015 0.71 10.21 17.07
C GLN A 1015 0.88 10.50 18.55
N VAL A 1016 0.97 9.48 19.41
CA VAL A 1016 1.17 9.66 20.85
C VAL A 1016 2.48 10.42 21.13
N ALA A 1017 3.55 10.12 20.41
CA ALA A 1017 4.82 10.85 20.57
C ALA A 1017 4.69 12.33 20.19
N ALA A 1018 4.04 12.64 19.07
CA ALA A 1018 3.81 14.02 18.64
C ALA A 1018 2.82 14.77 19.55
N GLU A 1019 1.75 14.11 19.99
CA GLU A 1019 0.76 14.68 20.91
C GLU A 1019 1.36 14.90 22.30
N THR A 1020 2.25 14.03 22.77
CA THR A 1020 2.99 14.25 24.03
C THR A 1020 3.90 15.48 23.93
N GLU A 1021 4.58 15.68 22.79
CA GLU A 1021 5.38 16.89 22.53
C GLU A 1021 4.51 18.15 22.58
N ILE A 1022 3.30 18.09 21.99
CA ILE A 1022 2.30 19.15 22.06
C ILE A 1022 1.83 19.40 23.49
N ASP A 1023 1.44 18.36 24.22
CA ASP A 1023 0.92 18.48 25.59
C ASP A 1023 2.00 19.06 26.54
N MET A 1024 3.26 18.65 26.37
CA MET A 1024 4.38 19.26 27.08
C MET A 1024 4.54 20.74 26.72
N MET A 1025 4.40 21.11 25.45
CA MET A 1025 4.46 22.51 25.01
C MET A 1025 3.35 23.33 25.66
N LEU A 1026 2.11 22.86 25.60
CA LEU A 1026 0.94 23.50 26.21
C LEU A 1026 1.04 23.61 27.74
N ALA A 1027 1.73 22.67 28.39
CA ALA A 1027 1.89 22.66 29.85
C ALA A 1027 3.05 23.55 30.36
N THR A 1028 4.04 23.86 29.52
CA THR A 1028 5.30 24.49 29.97
C THR A 1028 5.60 25.84 29.36
N LYS A 1029 4.97 26.19 28.24
CA LYS A 1029 5.23 27.42 27.49
C LYS A 1029 4.09 28.43 27.63
N THR A 1030 4.36 29.70 27.34
CA THR A 1030 3.31 30.72 27.20
C THR A 1030 2.62 30.63 25.84
N ASP A 1031 1.46 31.26 25.72
CA ASP A 1031 0.69 31.34 24.47
C ASP A 1031 1.52 31.93 23.31
N GLU A 1032 2.32 32.97 23.57
CA GLU A 1032 3.27 33.56 22.59
C GLU A 1032 4.36 32.58 22.16
N GLU A 1033 4.91 31.80 23.09
CA GLU A 1033 5.97 30.84 22.80
C GLU A 1033 5.45 29.64 22.01
N ILE A 1034 4.21 29.22 22.27
CA ILE A 1034 3.51 28.18 21.51
C ILE A 1034 3.26 28.69 20.09
N GLU A 1035 2.64 29.87 19.96
CA GLU A 1035 2.37 30.51 18.66
C GLU A 1035 3.64 30.60 17.80
N ALA A 1036 4.73 31.14 18.35
CA ALA A 1036 5.99 31.31 17.64
C ALA A 1036 6.64 29.99 17.18
N ALA A 1037 6.38 28.89 17.89
CA ALA A 1037 6.94 27.58 17.57
C ALA A 1037 6.18 26.86 16.44
N MET A 1038 4.94 27.23 16.13
CA MET A 1038 4.07 26.46 15.25
C MET A 1038 4.61 26.25 13.82
N PRO A 1039 5.20 27.25 13.13
CA PRO A 1039 5.73 27.03 11.78
C PRO A 1039 6.82 25.97 11.72
N GLU A 1040 7.77 26.02 12.67
CA GLU A 1040 8.88 25.05 12.74
C GLU A 1040 8.38 23.67 13.20
N PHE A 1041 7.52 23.62 14.22
CA PHE A 1041 6.90 22.39 14.69
C PHE A 1041 6.14 21.67 13.57
N CYS A 1042 5.32 22.39 12.80
CA CYS A 1042 4.58 21.80 11.69
C CYS A 1042 5.51 21.34 10.56
N SER A 1043 6.58 22.07 10.25
CA SER A 1043 7.57 21.64 9.26
C SER A 1043 8.31 20.35 9.69
N HIS A 1044 8.64 20.25 10.97
CA HIS A 1044 9.24 19.05 11.56
C HIS A 1044 8.26 17.87 11.53
N LEU A 1045 7.00 18.13 11.87
CA LEU A 1045 5.93 17.14 11.83
C LEU A 1045 5.70 16.62 10.40
N THR A 1046 5.71 17.50 9.40
CA THR A 1046 5.61 17.12 7.98
C THR A 1046 6.73 16.14 7.60
N SER A 1047 7.97 16.46 7.97
CA SER A 1047 9.12 15.59 7.71
C SER A 1047 8.97 14.23 8.40
N LYS A 1048 8.59 14.23 9.70
CA LYS A 1048 8.31 13.01 10.47
C LYS A 1048 7.25 12.12 9.81
N TRP A 1049 6.19 12.70 9.22
CA TRP A 1049 5.13 11.94 8.56
C TRP A 1049 5.57 11.33 7.22
N PHE A 1050 6.40 12.03 6.45
CA PHE A 1050 7.01 11.45 5.26
C PHE A 1050 7.98 10.32 5.61
N ASP A 1051 8.80 10.49 6.64
CA ASP A 1051 9.70 9.45 7.12
C ASP A 1051 8.94 8.23 7.65
N LEU A 1052 7.80 8.47 8.34
CA LEU A 1052 6.90 7.41 8.78
C LEU A 1052 6.34 6.61 7.60
N THR A 1053 5.99 7.27 6.49
CA THR A 1053 5.52 6.58 5.27
C THR A 1053 6.54 5.53 4.80
N PHE A 1054 7.82 5.91 4.68
CA PHE A 1054 8.89 4.98 4.28
C PHE A 1054 9.22 3.94 5.34
N THR A 1055 9.12 4.32 6.62
CA THR A 1055 9.26 3.38 7.75
C THR A 1055 8.19 2.30 7.67
N LEU A 1056 6.92 2.65 7.39
CA LEU A 1056 5.84 1.67 7.24
C LEU A 1056 6.05 0.78 6.02
N LEU A 1057 6.43 1.35 4.87
CA LEU A 1057 6.74 0.59 3.66
C LEU A 1057 7.88 -0.42 3.89
N GLY A 1058 8.96 0.01 4.56
CA GLY A 1058 10.11 -0.82 4.85
C GLY A 1058 9.85 -1.86 5.93
N LYS A 1059 9.27 -1.45 7.06
CA LYS A 1059 8.96 -2.35 8.17
C LYS A 1059 7.98 -3.43 7.76
N TYR A 1060 7.01 -3.12 6.89
CA TYR A 1060 5.93 -4.02 6.49
C TYR A 1060 5.94 -4.39 4.99
N GLN A 1061 7.12 -4.44 4.39
CA GLN A 1061 7.34 -4.73 2.99
C GLN A 1061 6.85 -6.13 2.59
N ASN A 1062 6.30 -6.27 1.37
CA ASN A 1062 6.22 -7.55 0.64
C ASN A 1062 5.68 -8.75 1.45
N GLY A 1063 4.64 -8.56 2.28
CA GLY A 1063 4.08 -9.66 3.09
C GLY A 1063 4.90 -10.04 4.32
N TYR A 1064 5.78 -9.15 4.77
CA TYR A 1064 6.55 -9.29 6.00
C TYR A 1064 6.32 -8.09 6.92
N ALA A 1065 6.73 -8.24 8.18
CA ALA A 1065 6.83 -7.22 9.22
C ALA A 1065 8.27 -7.22 9.78
N ASP A 1066 8.57 -6.25 10.63
CA ASP A 1066 9.89 -6.07 11.25
C ASP A 1066 10.99 -6.06 10.19
N TRP A 1067 10.94 -5.12 9.24
CA TRP A 1067 11.94 -4.99 8.16
C TRP A 1067 12.18 -6.25 7.35
N GLY A 1068 11.18 -7.13 7.32
CA GLY A 1068 11.22 -8.39 6.61
C GLY A 1068 11.66 -9.61 7.45
N TYR A 1069 11.95 -9.43 8.74
CA TYR A 1069 12.32 -10.52 9.66
C TYR A 1069 11.15 -11.41 10.09
N THR A 1070 9.91 -10.95 9.91
CA THR A 1070 8.72 -11.70 10.32
C THR A 1070 7.75 -11.85 9.16
N LYS A 1071 7.44 -13.08 8.70
CA LYS A 1071 6.37 -13.29 7.71
C LYS A 1071 5.03 -12.93 8.34
N ILE A 1072 4.23 -12.12 7.65
CA ILE A 1072 2.85 -11.83 8.02
C ILE A 1072 1.95 -12.37 6.93
N GLY A 1073 1.04 -13.26 7.31
CA GLY A 1073 0.01 -13.70 6.37
C GLY A 1073 -1.32 -13.00 6.62
N TYR A 1074 -2.34 -13.47 5.91
CA TYR A 1074 -3.71 -13.00 6.00
C TYR A 1074 -4.43 -13.32 7.34
N GLY A 1075 -3.70 -13.77 8.36
CA GLY A 1075 -4.20 -14.02 9.70
C GLY A 1075 -4.88 -15.38 9.87
N PRO A 1076 -5.09 -15.85 11.12
CA PRO A 1076 -5.82 -17.09 11.45
C PRO A 1076 -7.33 -17.01 11.18
N SER A 1077 -7.81 -15.92 10.56
CA SER A 1077 -9.22 -15.71 10.24
C SER A 1077 -9.62 -16.50 8.98
N SER A 1078 -9.81 -17.80 9.17
CA SER A 1078 -10.33 -18.74 8.15
C SER A 1078 -11.59 -18.25 7.41
N GLY A 1079 -12.34 -17.31 8.00
CA GLY A 1079 -13.52 -16.68 7.40
C GLY A 1079 -13.25 -15.85 6.14
N TRP A 1080 -12.18 -15.04 6.09
CA TRP A 1080 -11.85 -14.28 4.88
C TRP A 1080 -11.33 -15.21 3.79
N LEU A 1081 -10.35 -16.09 4.11
CA LEU A 1081 -9.78 -17.04 3.14
C LEU A 1081 -10.84 -17.92 2.49
N LYS A 1082 -11.79 -18.44 3.28
CA LYS A 1082 -12.91 -19.23 2.76
C LYS A 1082 -13.82 -18.42 1.82
N ARG A 1083 -14.18 -17.19 2.18
CA ARG A 1083 -14.96 -16.32 1.28
C ARG A 1083 -14.14 -15.89 0.07
N ALA A 1084 -12.83 -15.79 0.23
CA ALA A 1084 -11.88 -15.54 -0.81
C ALA A 1084 -11.74 -16.69 -1.80
N GLY A 1085 -12.42 -17.83 -1.56
CA GLY A 1085 -12.37 -19.00 -2.42
C GLY A 1085 -11.05 -19.76 -2.32
N TYR A 1086 -10.29 -19.54 -1.24
CA TYR A 1086 -9.03 -20.27 -0.99
C TYR A 1086 -9.27 -21.79 -0.99
N ASP A 1087 -10.44 -22.23 -0.50
CA ASP A 1087 -10.90 -23.61 -0.46
C ASP A 1087 -11.36 -24.17 -1.82
N ARG A 1088 -11.47 -23.34 -2.86
CA ARG A 1088 -11.85 -23.72 -4.23
C ARG A 1088 -10.67 -24.10 -5.11
N PHE A 1089 -9.49 -24.25 -4.51
CA PHE A 1089 -8.28 -24.66 -5.22
C PHE A 1089 -8.51 -25.95 -6.02
N ALA A 1090 -7.96 -26.02 -7.23
CA ALA A 1090 -8.30 -27.08 -8.19
C ALA A 1090 -7.87 -28.50 -7.76
N ALA A 1091 -6.95 -28.61 -6.80
CA ALA A 1091 -6.43 -29.89 -6.35
C ALA A 1091 -7.39 -30.63 -5.41
N SER A 1092 -7.43 -31.95 -5.52
CA SER A 1092 -8.22 -32.84 -4.67
C SER A 1092 -7.55 -33.11 -3.31
N LYS A 1093 -8.36 -33.39 -2.27
CA LYS A 1093 -7.85 -33.77 -0.93
C LYS A 1093 -6.87 -34.94 -0.97
N LYS A 1094 -7.06 -35.85 -1.92
CA LYS A 1094 -6.16 -36.98 -2.16
C LYS A 1094 -4.78 -36.51 -2.62
N GLN A 1095 -4.71 -35.60 -3.59
CA GLN A 1095 -3.44 -35.06 -4.10
C GLN A 1095 -2.61 -34.41 -2.98
N PHE A 1096 -3.22 -33.58 -2.12
CA PHE A 1096 -2.51 -33.00 -0.97
C PHE A 1096 -2.02 -34.05 0.02
N LYS A 1097 -2.86 -35.02 0.40
CA LYS A 1097 -2.47 -36.09 1.34
C LYS A 1097 -1.33 -36.95 0.77
N ASP A 1098 -1.40 -37.29 -0.50
CA ASP A 1098 -0.37 -38.07 -1.18
C ASP A 1098 0.94 -37.28 -1.28
N LEU A 1099 0.88 -35.97 -1.56
CA LEU A 1099 2.03 -35.06 -1.53
C LEU A 1099 2.65 -34.97 -0.14
N ARG A 1100 1.87 -34.69 0.90
CA ARG A 1100 2.37 -34.57 2.29
C ARG A 1100 2.95 -35.87 2.83
N ARG A 1101 2.33 -37.02 2.49
CA ARG A 1101 2.88 -38.34 2.82
C ARG A 1101 4.22 -38.58 2.14
N ARG A 1102 4.35 -38.23 0.84
CA ARG A 1102 5.64 -38.36 0.12
C ARG A 1102 6.69 -37.44 0.73
N TYR A 1103 6.36 -36.17 0.97
CA TYR A 1103 7.26 -35.21 1.59
C TYR A 1103 7.78 -35.73 2.93
N ALA A 1104 6.89 -36.12 3.85
CA ALA A 1104 7.28 -36.65 5.16
C ALA A 1104 8.12 -37.93 5.06
N LYS A 1105 7.79 -38.82 4.11
CA LYS A 1105 8.59 -40.03 3.84
C LYS A 1105 10.01 -39.64 3.37
N CYS A 1106 10.13 -38.75 2.40
CA CYS A 1106 11.41 -38.30 1.87
C CYS A 1106 12.24 -37.57 2.94
N GLN A 1107 11.62 -36.72 3.76
CA GLN A 1107 12.31 -36.04 4.87
C GLN A 1107 12.84 -37.06 5.88
N ASN A 1108 12.04 -38.04 6.28
CA ASN A 1108 12.47 -39.09 7.20
C ASN A 1108 13.64 -39.92 6.62
N GLU A 1109 13.55 -40.32 5.34
CA GLU A 1109 14.62 -41.05 4.64
C GLU A 1109 15.92 -40.22 4.60
N ALA A 1110 15.83 -38.93 4.25
CA ALA A 1110 16.98 -38.02 4.22
C ALA A 1110 17.61 -37.84 5.62
N ASP A 1111 16.79 -37.67 6.65
CA ASP A 1111 17.24 -37.53 8.03
C ASP A 1111 17.91 -38.81 8.55
N GLU A 1112 17.41 -40.00 8.16
CA GLU A 1112 18.01 -41.29 8.52
C GLU A 1112 19.39 -41.48 7.87
N ILE A 1113 19.50 -41.16 6.57
CA ILE A 1113 20.78 -41.21 5.84
C ILE A 1113 21.78 -40.24 6.49
N ARG A 1114 21.37 -39.00 6.75
CA ARG A 1114 22.22 -37.98 7.41
C ARG A 1114 22.66 -38.41 8.81
N ARG A 1115 21.75 -39.01 9.61
CA ARG A 1115 22.06 -39.53 10.95
C ARG A 1115 23.07 -40.67 10.90
N ARG A 1116 22.93 -41.59 9.94
CA ARG A 1116 23.91 -42.67 9.72
C ARG A 1116 25.30 -42.12 9.47
N ASN A 1117 25.42 -41.08 8.63
CA ASN A 1117 26.71 -40.48 8.29
C ASN A 1117 27.34 -39.76 9.49
N ARG A 1118 26.53 -39.12 10.35
CA ARG A 1118 27.02 -38.56 11.64
C ARG A 1118 27.47 -39.64 12.62
N GLY A 1119 26.74 -40.74 12.74
CA GLY A 1119 27.08 -41.84 13.66
C GLY A 1119 28.41 -42.52 13.30
N GLN A 1120 28.68 -42.68 12.00
CA GLN A 1120 29.96 -43.20 11.49
C GLN A 1120 31.13 -42.25 11.77
N ALA A 1121 30.89 -40.94 11.84
CA ALA A 1121 31.91 -39.94 12.18
C ALA A 1121 32.36 -40.05 13.66
N PHE A 1122 31.41 -40.20 14.59
CA PHE A 1122 31.72 -40.36 16.02
C PHE A 1122 32.45 -41.69 16.33
N GLU A 1123 32.13 -42.76 15.59
CA GLU A 1123 32.86 -44.04 15.70
C GLU A 1123 34.28 -43.94 15.10
N ALA A 1124 34.49 -43.16 14.04
CA ALA A 1124 35.81 -42.94 13.44
C ALA A 1124 36.72 -42.03 14.29
N GLU A 1125 36.18 -40.96 14.89
CA GLU A 1125 36.93 -40.11 15.84
C GLU A 1125 37.32 -40.87 17.11
N ALA A 1126 36.44 -41.73 17.64
CA ALA A 1126 36.75 -42.55 18.82
C ALA A 1126 37.85 -43.60 18.55
N VAL A 1127 38.05 -44.01 17.30
CA VAL A 1127 39.15 -44.91 16.90
C VAL A 1127 40.46 -44.13 16.72
N LEU A 1128 40.41 -42.89 16.23
CA LEU A 1128 41.57 -42.02 16.05
C LEU A 1128 42.11 -41.39 17.35
N GLU A 1129 41.29 -41.26 18.41
CA GLU A 1129 41.76 -40.87 19.76
C GLU A 1129 42.38 -42.04 20.56
N THR A 1130 42.33 -43.27 20.02
CA THR A 1130 42.90 -44.48 20.66
C THR A 1130 44.14 -45.05 19.96
N GLU A 1131 44.68 -44.36 18.95
CA GLU A 1131 46.03 -44.57 18.38
C GLU A 1131 46.93 -43.36 18.68
#